data_AF-A0A850XMU6-F1
#
_entry.id   AF-A0A850XMU6-F1
#
_cell.length_a   1.000
_cell.length_b   1.000
_cell.length_c   1.000
_cell.angle_alpha   90.00
_cell.angle_beta   90.00
_cell.angle_gamma   90.00
#
_symmetry.space_group_name_H-M   'P 1'
#
loop_
_entity.id
_entity.type
_entity.pdbx_description
1 polymer ?
#
loop_
_entity_poly.entity_id
_entity_poly.type
_entity_poly.pdbx_seq_one_letter_code
_entity_poly.pdbx_strand_id
1 'polypeptide(L)'
;VQQLENDGFHVDELFQKCLFEEDEKEKVLKAIRIVQPNYQLPPPANPQHCKSSLLQDFYSKEKAFSYPKLDFSVQELQERFQRQLEMELDSTVTIESVESIKPLTPQAIKARKILDALRSRWHNSILQALQKSKHNMSKLNTASGYKILYPYLCVLPDKEYVAIMLQILNTLPPQGESLAVLARELGSKVYDRYITQRKKRSGQLEKMQEIYEDYIHLLAKDSQPDNYLPREYWEKLVSEAGFGPSLNLKDYSWPCILVMRLGMHMLELLVQAVKMPRNILNPRLEPKLIPVLYHIYSFHSSWQVGLVKPHPIFSQLVSDAAETMLTFNSSAIPMLCPPVPWTSPHFGAFILSNTKLMRFVDGAVQHQLLLEQCPPVNLHPVLDALNQLGNCAWKINQPVLDIIISIFNDKGNEKLDIPPPVSEAPKPPVLPGNSSALSKSQKRELLLCRKKAAEMHSLRMDALYKLSIANYVRDKVFWFPHNMDFRGRTYPCPPYFNHLGNDITRAILLFAEGKPLGPRGLDWLKIHLINLTGLKKKNSLQERLEYANEIMEEILDSADYPLTGRRWWMNTDEPWQALACCMEIAKASRSPDPAAYVSHFPVHQDGSCNGLQHYAALGRDLIGAISVNLMPCSVPQDVYSVVAQQVEEFRKKDAEQGVKIAQVLQGFVSRKVVKQTVMTVVYGVTRYGGRLQIEKRLKEIDEFPE
;
A
#
# COMPACT_ATOMS: atom_id res chain seq x y z
N VAL A 1 16.20 37.88 -28.57
CA VAL A 1 16.54 36.94 -29.66
C VAL A 1 17.99 37.07 -30.05
N GLN A 2 18.44 38.23 -30.56
CA GLN A 2 19.84 38.42 -30.96
C GLN A 2 20.87 38.14 -29.84
N GLN A 3 20.60 38.56 -28.59
CA GLN A 3 21.47 38.20 -27.47
C GLN A 3 21.45 36.70 -27.14
N LEU A 4 20.29 36.02 -27.25
CA LEU A 4 20.20 34.56 -27.06
C LEU A 4 21.07 33.82 -28.07
N GLU A 5 21.03 34.23 -29.34
CA GLU A 5 21.85 33.66 -30.41
C GLU A 5 23.35 33.93 -30.17
N ASN A 6 23.70 35.15 -29.75
CA ASN A 6 25.09 35.50 -29.40
C ASN A 6 25.63 34.66 -28.23
N ASP A 7 24.77 34.33 -27.27
CA ASP A 7 25.10 33.49 -26.12
C ASP A 7 25.11 31.99 -26.47
N GLY A 8 24.78 31.62 -27.72
CA GLY A 8 24.79 30.25 -28.22
C GLY A 8 23.51 29.45 -27.98
N PHE A 9 22.40 30.11 -27.63
CA PHE A 9 21.11 29.48 -27.44
C PHE A 9 20.20 29.66 -28.66
N HIS A 10 19.44 28.61 -28.99
CA HIS A 10 18.42 28.67 -30.03
C HIS A 10 17.02 28.85 -29.43
N VAL A 11 16.16 29.61 -30.11
CA VAL A 11 14.78 29.85 -29.69
C VAL A 11 13.99 28.54 -29.56
N ASP A 12 14.25 27.57 -30.43
CA ASP A 12 13.63 26.24 -30.40
C ASP A 12 13.92 25.50 -29.07
N GLU A 13 15.12 25.66 -28.51
CA GLU A 13 15.50 25.01 -27.26
C GLU A 13 14.66 25.49 -26.09
N LEU A 14 14.19 26.74 -26.11
CA LEU A 14 13.30 27.28 -25.10
C LEU A 14 11.97 26.52 -25.07
N PHE A 15 11.41 26.17 -26.24
CA PHE A 15 10.15 25.42 -26.30
C PHE A 15 10.32 23.90 -26.13
N GLN A 16 11.53 23.38 -26.34
CA GLN A 16 11.82 21.94 -26.21
C GLN A 16 12.31 21.56 -24.80
N LYS A 17 13.06 22.44 -24.12
CA LYS A 17 13.74 22.13 -22.84
C LYS A 17 13.12 22.81 -21.63
N CYS A 18 12.44 23.95 -21.81
CA CYS A 18 11.79 24.63 -20.68
C CYS A 18 10.41 24.07 -20.41
N LEU A 19 9.99 24.16 -19.15
CA LEU A 19 8.65 23.85 -18.70
C LEU A 19 7.91 25.16 -18.48
N PHE A 20 6.62 25.20 -18.83
CA PHE A 20 5.81 26.41 -18.79
C PHE A 20 4.65 26.25 -17.80
N GLU A 21 4.36 27.30 -17.06
CA GLU A 21 3.17 27.40 -16.20
C GLU A 21 2.09 28.23 -16.89
N GLU A 22 0.82 27.95 -16.60
CA GLU A 22 -0.33 28.72 -17.11
C GLU A 22 -0.26 28.98 -18.63
N ASP A 23 -0.25 30.25 -19.05
CA ASP A 23 -0.18 30.70 -20.44
C ASP A 23 1.22 31.22 -20.85
N GLU A 24 2.26 30.89 -20.08
CA GLU A 24 3.63 31.39 -20.31
C GLU A 24 4.15 31.01 -21.70
N LYS A 25 3.84 29.80 -22.18
CA LYS A 25 4.27 29.31 -23.50
C LYS A 25 3.71 30.19 -24.62
N GLU A 26 2.43 30.56 -24.51
CA GLU A 26 1.71 31.41 -25.44
C GLU A 26 2.23 32.84 -25.41
N LYS A 27 2.51 33.39 -24.22
CA LYS A 27 3.09 34.74 -24.09
C LYS A 27 4.48 34.80 -24.71
N VAL A 28 5.32 33.80 -24.44
CA VAL A 28 6.67 33.74 -25.00
C VAL A 28 6.62 33.58 -26.52
N LEU A 29 5.75 32.70 -27.03
CA LEU A 29 5.53 32.55 -28.48
C LEU A 29 5.03 33.84 -29.13
N LYS A 30 4.09 34.54 -28.48
CA LYS A 30 3.60 35.84 -28.94
C LYS A 30 4.72 36.88 -28.98
N ALA A 31 5.56 36.93 -27.94
CA ALA A 31 6.68 37.86 -27.87
C ALA A 31 7.73 37.59 -28.97
N ILE A 32 8.03 36.32 -29.24
CA ILE A 32 8.93 35.92 -30.34
C ILE A 32 8.34 36.30 -31.69
N ARG A 33 7.04 36.06 -31.91
CA ARG A 33 6.35 36.40 -33.16
C ARG A 33 6.25 37.90 -33.43
N ILE A 34 6.43 38.77 -32.43
CA ILE A 34 6.55 40.22 -32.67
C ILE A 34 7.82 40.53 -33.48
N VAL A 35 8.91 39.81 -33.24
CA VAL A 35 10.20 40.02 -33.91
C VAL A 35 10.38 39.09 -35.11
N GLN A 36 9.87 37.86 -35.01
CA GLN A 36 9.92 36.81 -36.05
C GLN A 36 8.50 36.32 -36.37
N PRO A 37 7.72 37.03 -37.20
CA PRO A 37 6.29 36.75 -37.42
C PRO A 37 5.98 35.33 -37.92
N ASN A 38 6.89 34.76 -38.70
CA ASN A 38 6.74 33.42 -39.30
C ASN A 38 7.27 32.29 -38.41
N TYR A 39 7.68 32.57 -37.17
CA TYR A 39 8.19 31.54 -36.27
C TYR A 39 7.10 30.51 -35.91
N GLN A 40 7.41 29.25 -36.16
CA GLN A 40 6.60 28.09 -35.82
C GLN A 40 7.28 27.32 -34.69
N LEU A 41 6.48 26.68 -33.84
CA LEU A 41 7.02 25.80 -32.81
C LEU A 41 7.77 24.64 -33.50
N PRO A 42 8.91 24.21 -32.94
CA PRO A 42 9.62 23.08 -33.48
C PRO A 42 8.71 21.83 -33.44
N PRO A 43 8.78 20.95 -34.45
CA PRO A 43 8.04 19.71 -34.43
C PRO A 43 8.44 18.87 -33.21
N PRO A 44 7.53 18.05 -32.67
CA PRO A 44 7.88 17.16 -31.57
C PRO A 44 8.99 16.20 -31.98
N ALA A 45 9.85 15.89 -31.01
CA ALA A 45 10.95 14.96 -31.24
C ALA A 45 10.38 13.58 -31.61
N ASN A 46 11.02 12.90 -32.57
CA ASN A 46 10.65 11.53 -32.90
C ASN A 46 10.79 10.64 -31.65
N PRO A 47 9.79 9.79 -31.35
CA PRO A 47 9.85 8.91 -30.20
C PRO A 47 11.09 8.02 -30.29
N GLN A 48 11.92 8.06 -29.26
CA GLN A 48 13.11 7.25 -29.19
C GLN A 48 12.83 5.95 -28.42
N HIS A 49 13.26 4.83 -28.99
CA HIS A 49 13.10 3.51 -28.37
C HIS A 49 14.29 3.15 -27.48
N CYS A 50 14.04 2.25 -26.54
CA CYS A 50 15.08 1.72 -25.67
C CYS A 50 16.18 1.04 -26.52
N LYS A 51 17.44 1.37 -26.25
CA LYS A 51 18.61 0.81 -26.98
C LYS A 51 19.08 -0.54 -26.43
N SER A 52 18.38 -1.10 -25.45
CA SER A 52 18.74 -2.38 -24.84
C SER A 52 18.53 -3.53 -25.83
N SER A 53 19.56 -4.34 -26.03
CA SER A 53 19.48 -5.55 -26.86
C SER A 53 18.46 -6.57 -26.36
N LEU A 54 18.12 -6.54 -25.06
CA LEU A 54 17.11 -7.43 -24.47
C LEU A 54 15.68 -7.08 -24.89
N LEU A 55 15.44 -5.86 -25.38
CA LEU A 55 14.10 -5.31 -25.62
C LEU A 55 13.94 -4.71 -27.03
N GLN A 56 14.92 -4.90 -27.90
CA GLN A 56 14.91 -4.36 -29.26
C GLN A 56 13.67 -4.84 -30.03
N ASP A 57 13.38 -6.14 -29.98
CA ASP A 57 12.22 -6.77 -30.65
C ASP A 57 10.87 -6.28 -30.11
N PHE A 58 10.82 -5.87 -28.83
CA PHE A 58 9.58 -5.40 -28.20
C PHE A 58 9.19 -4.01 -28.70
N TYR A 59 10.17 -3.12 -28.85
CA TYR A 59 9.93 -1.73 -29.29
C TYR A 59 10.04 -1.53 -30.81
N SER A 60 10.65 -2.45 -31.56
CA SER A 60 10.80 -2.31 -33.01
C SER A 60 9.47 -2.34 -33.77
N LYS A 61 8.39 -2.85 -33.14
CA LYS A 61 7.05 -3.01 -33.74
C LYS A 61 7.07 -3.76 -35.09
N GLU A 62 8.11 -4.56 -35.35
CA GLU A 62 8.27 -5.35 -36.58
C GLU A 62 7.18 -6.42 -36.75
N LYS A 63 6.56 -6.83 -35.63
CA LYS A 63 5.38 -7.69 -35.61
C LYS A 63 4.16 -6.87 -35.23
N ALA A 64 3.07 -7.01 -35.97
CA ALA A 64 1.78 -6.45 -35.58
C ALA A 64 1.29 -7.13 -34.30
N PHE A 65 1.23 -6.39 -33.21
CA PHE A 65 0.67 -6.85 -31.94
C PHE A 65 -0.67 -6.14 -31.71
N SER A 66 -1.71 -6.91 -31.37
CA SER A 66 -2.91 -6.36 -30.77
C SER A 66 -2.69 -6.28 -29.27
N TYR A 67 -2.57 -5.08 -28.72
CA TYR A 67 -2.50 -4.91 -27.27
C TYR A 67 -3.88 -5.17 -26.63
N PRO A 68 -3.94 -5.73 -25.41
CA PRO A 68 -5.20 -5.99 -24.74
C PRO A 68 -5.90 -4.67 -24.39
N LYS A 69 -7.22 -4.66 -24.59
CA LYS A 69 -8.11 -3.58 -24.16
C LYS A 69 -8.88 -4.00 -22.91
N LEU A 70 -9.36 -3.03 -22.15
CA LEU A 70 -10.22 -3.25 -21.00
C LEU A 70 -11.65 -3.54 -21.47
N ASP A 71 -12.39 -4.35 -20.72
CA ASP A 71 -13.82 -4.62 -20.97
C ASP A 71 -14.75 -3.46 -20.52
N PHE A 72 -14.38 -2.23 -20.88
CA PHE A 72 -15.16 -1.01 -20.64
C PHE A 72 -15.31 -0.22 -21.94
N SER A 73 -16.48 0.38 -22.12
CA SER A 73 -16.72 1.42 -23.13
C SER A 73 -16.01 2.73 -22.76
N VAL A 74 -15.81 3.60 -23.75
CA VAL A 74 -15.28 4.96 -23.52
C VAL A 74 -16.10 5.70 -22.46
N GLN A 75 -17.43 5.65 -22.55
CA GLN A 75 -18.33 6.34 -21.60
C GLN A 75 -18.14 5.84 -20.16
N GLU A 76 -18.05 4.52 -19.96
CA GLU A 76 -17.82 3.94 -18.63
C GLU A 76 -16.47 4.36 -18.04
N LEU A 77 -15.43 4.45 -18.86
CA LEU A 77 -14.12 4.94 -18.42
C LEU A 77 -14.14 6.43 -18.07
N GLN A 78 -14.89 7.26 -18.83
CA GLN A 78 -15.04 8.68 -18.54
C GLN A 78 -15.79 8.92 -17.21
N GLU A 79 -16.89 8.19 -16.97
CA GLU A 79 -17.62 8.27 -15.69
C GLU A 79 -16.75 7.84 -14.50
N ARG A 80 -15.91 6.81 -14.69
CA ARG A 80 -14.96 6.34 -13.68
C ARG A 80 -13.87 7.35 -13.38
N PHE A 81 -13.32 7.98 -14.42
CA PHE A 81 -12.34 9.05 -14.29
C PHE A 81 -12.91 10.22 -13.47
N GLN A 82 -14.15 10.63 -13.76
CA GLN A 82 -14.79 11.72 -13.03
C GLN A 82 -14.96 11.39 -11.53
N ARG A 83 -15.39 10.16 -11.19
CA ARG A 83 -15.48 9.71 -9.79
C ARG A 83 -14.12 9.67 -9.08
N GLN A 84 -13.06 9.24 -9.76
CA GLN A 84 -11.70 9.26 -9.22
C GLN A 84 -11.23 10.71 -8.99
N LEU A 85 -11.50 11.61 -9.93
CA LEU A 85 -11.11 13.00 -9.84
C LEU A 85 -11.77 13.72 -8.66
N GLU A 86 -13.08 13.54 -8.48
CA GLU A 86 -13.82 14.06 -7.32
C GLU A 86 -13.22 13.57 -6.00
N MET A 87 -12.91 12.27 -5.92
CA MET A 87 -12.27 11.67 -4.75
C MET A 87 -10.88 12.24 -4.45
N GLU A 88 -10.07 12.52 -5.49
CA GLU A 88 -8.75 13.13 -5.31
C GLU A 88 -8.82 14.61 -4.94
N LEU A 89 -9.80 15.36 -5.48
CA LEU A 89 -10.03 16.77 -5.13
C LEU A 89 -10.39 16.95 -3.65
N ASP A 90 -11.15 16.02 -3.08
CA ASP A 90 -11.51 16.02 -1.65
C ASP A 90 -10.32 15.67 -0.74
N SER A 91 -9.21 15.14 -1.29
CA SER A 91 -7.97 14.71 -0.61
C SER A 91 -8.12 13.59 0.43
N THR A 92 -9.33 13.36 0.95
CA THR A 92 -9.63 12.36 1.97
C THR A 92 -10.94 11.65 1.66
N VAL A 93 -11.00 10.37 1.97
CA VAL A 93 -12.19 9.53 1.77
C VAL A 93 -12.64 9.01 3.11
N THR A 94 -13.92 9.21 3.42
CA THR A 94 -14.53 8.70 4.65
C THR A 94 -15.44 7.54 4.30
N ILE A 95 -15.19 6.37 4.90
CA ILE A 95 -15.88 5.11 4.62
C ILE A 95 -16.44 4.51 5.90
N GLU A 96 -17.44 3.64 5.77
CA GLU A 96 -18.00 2.88 6.89
C GLU A 96 -17.08 1.73 7.30
N SER A 97 -16.93 1.56 8.61
CA SER A 97 -16.28 0.43 9.26
C SER A 97 -17.09 -0.85 9.08
N VAL A 98 -16.43 -1.99 8.86
CA VAL A 98 -17.08 -3.30 8.83
C VAL A 98 -17.45 -3.83 10.22
N GLU A 99 -17.02 -3.19 11.31
CA GLU A 99 -17.44 -3.60 12.65
C GLU A 99 -18.94 -3.49 12.81
N SER A 100 -19.58 -4.58 13.27
CA SER A 100 -21.03 -4.67 13.41
C SER A 100 -21.60 -3.46 14.15
N ILE A 101 -22.59 -2.82 13.53
CA ILE A 101 -23.30 -1.68 14.12
C ILE A 101 -24.13 -2.22 15.29
N LYS A 102 -23.56 -2.16 16.49
CA LYS A 102 -24.31 -2.38 17.73
C LYS A 102 -25.32 -1.24 17.88
N PRO A 103 -26.53 -1.49 18.39
CA PRO A 103 -27.48 -0.42 18.69
C PRO A 103 -26.79 0.66 19.52
N LEU A 104 -26.90 1.92 19.11
CA LEU A 104 -26.25 3.02 19.82
C LEU A 104 -26.77 3.06 21.25
N THR A 105 -25.89 2.76 22.20
CA THR A 105 -26.25 2.86 23.61
C THR A 105 -26.54 4.33 23.95
N PRO A 106 -27.39 4.63 24.94
CA PRO A 106 -27.59 6.00 25.42
C PRO A 106 -26.27 6.70 25.79
N GLN A 107 -25.29 5.93 26.27
CA GLN A 107 -23.94 6.40 26.55
C GLN A 107 -23.20 6.82 25.27
N ALA A 108 -23.24 6.02 24.20
CA ALA A 108 -22.61 6.36 22.92
C ALA A 108 -23.24 7.61 22.29
N ILE A 109 -24.56 7.75 22.34
CA ILE A 109 -25.26 8.96 21.85
C ILE A 109 -24.80 10.20 22.63
N LYS A 110 -24.72 10.09 23.96
CA LYS A 110 -24.22 11.19 24.80
C LYS A 110 -22.76 11.52 24.49
N ALA A 111 -21.90 10.51 24.36
CA ALA A 111 -20.48 10.66 24.05
C ALA A 111 -20.27 11.36 22.69
N ARG A 112 -20.99 10.92 21.64
CA ARG A 112 -20.98 11.56 20.31
C ARG A 112 -21.39 13.03 20.38
N LYS A 113 -22.51 13.35 21.04
CA LYS A 113 -22.94 14.75 21.24
C LYS A 113 -21.87 15.61 21.94
N ILE A 114 -21.20 15.06 22.95
CA ILE A 114 -20.11 15.76 23.65
C ILE A 114 -18.91 15.95 22.72
N LEU A 115 -18.52 14.93 21.95
CA LEU A 115 -17.43 15.04 20.98
C LEU A 115 -17.72 16.08 19.89
N ASP A 116 -18.93 16.13 19.36
CA ASP A 116 -19.31 17.10 18.32
C ASP A 116 -19.26 18.54 18.84
N ALA A 117 -19.73 18.75 20.08
CA ALA A 117 -19.61 20.04 20.75
C ALA A 117 -18.14 20.43 20.99
N LEU A 118 -17.30 19.47 21.41
CA LEU A 118 -15.86 19.68 21.60
C LEU A 118 -15.15 19.99 20.28
N ARG A 119 -15.41 19.23 19.21
CA ARG A 119 -14.84 19.45 17.87
C ARG A 119 -15.19 20.82 17.33
N SER A 120 -16.45 21.25 17.48
CA SER A 120 -16.90 22.59 17.08
C SER A 120 -16.17 23.69 17.85
N ARG A 121 -15.96 23.50 19.17
CA ARG A 121 -15.18 24.43 19.99
C ARG A 121 -13.70 24.45 19.61
N TRP A 122 -13.10 23.29 19.34
CA TRP A 122 -11.71 23.15 18.95
C TRP A 122 -11.46 23.75 17.58
N HIS A 123 -12.35 23.56 16.61
CA HIS A 123 -12.29 24.23 15.32
C HIS A 123 -12.06 25.74 15.47
N ASN A 124 -12.89 26.41 16.27
CA ASN A 124 -12.79 27.85 16.50
C ASN A 124 -11.51 28.22 17.28
N SER A 125 -11.13 27.42 18.26
CA SER A 125 -9.94 27.68 19.09
C SER A 125 -8.64 27.53 18.28
N ILE A 126 -8.57 26.52 17.42
CA ILE A 126 -7.44 26.27 16.51
C ILE A 126 -7.38 27.37 15.45
N LEU A 127 -8.52 27.76 14.87
CA LEU A 127 -8.59 28.85 13.89
C LEU A 127 -8.05 30.16 14.46
N GLN A 128 -8.51 30.54 15.66
CA GLN A 128 -8.03 31.74 16.36
C GLN A 128 -6.53 31.66 16.66
N ALA A 129 -6.04 30.51 17.12
CA ALA A 129 -4.62 30.31 17.40
C ALA A 129 -3.76 30.42 16.13
N LEU A 130 -4.22 29.83 15.01
CA LEU A 130 -3.57 29.92 13.71
C LEU A 130 -3.51 31.37 13.20
N GLN A 131 -4.64 32.08 13.23
CA GLN A 131 -4.72 33.47 12.77
C GLN A 131 -3.84 34.40 13.61
N LYS A 132 -3.86 34.25 14.95
CA LYS A 132 -2.97 34.98 15.85
C LYS A 132 -1.50 34.68 15.55
N SER A 133 -1.18 33.41 15.28
CA SER A 133 0.17 33.00 14.92
C SER A 133 0.63 33.62 13.60
N LYS A 134 -0.18 33.56 12.54
CA LYS A 134 0.08 34.20 11.24
C LYS A 134 0.28 35.71 11.39
N HIS A 135 -0.58 36.38 12.16
CA HIS A 135 -0.46 37.81 12.44
C HIS A 135 0.85 38.16 13.14
N ASN A 136 1.22 37.41 14.18
CA ASN A 136 2.48 37.63 14.89
C ASN A 136 3.70 37.43 13.97
N MET A 137 3.69 36.39 13.12
CA MET A 137 4.76 36.14 12.16
C MET A 137 4.85 37.21 11.07
N SER A 138 3.72 37.82 10.67
CA SER A 138 3.71 38.91 9.70
C SER A 138 4.35 40.22 10.21
N LYS A 139 4.35 40.43 11.54
CA LYS A 139 4.80 41.68 12.19
C LYS A 139 6.25 41.67 12.64
N LEU A 140 6.82 40.52 12.94
CA LEU A 140 8.21 40.43 13.42
C LEU A 140 9.14 40.88 12.28
N ASN A 141 9.97 41.91 12.48
CA ASN A 141 10.94 42.38 11.48
C ASN A 141 12.36 41.77 11.64
N THR A 142 12.62 41.02 12.72
CA THR A 142 13.93 40.42 13.03
C THR A 142 14.02 38.93 12.66
N ALA A 143 15.22 38.51 12.27
CA ALA A 143 15.58 37.19 11.73
C ALA A 143 15.50 36.05 12.77
N SER A 144 14.32 35.73 13.30
CA SER A 144 14.08 34.46 13.99
C SER A 144 13.61 33.39 12.99
N GLY A 145 13.94 32.12 13.25
CA GLY A 145 13.61 31.00 12.35
C GLY A 145 12.11 30.84 12.02
N TYR A 146 11.23 31.52 12.75
CA TYR A 146 9.78 31.54 12.54
C TYR A 146 9.33 32.38 11.32
N LYS A 147 10.11 33.37 10.86
CA LYS A 147 9.81 34.10 9.61
C LYS A 147 9.73 33.19 8.39
N ILE A 148 10.46 32.09 8.41
CA ILE A 148 10.54 31.15 7.29
C ILE A 148 9.18 30.49 7.03
N LEU A 149 8.33 30.32 8.04
CA LEU A 149 7.07 29.57 7.91
C LEU A 149 5.87 30.39 7.41
N TYR A 150 5.88 31.71 7.58
CA TYR A 150 4.71 32.55 7.25
C TYR A 150 4.21 32.38 5.81
N PRO A 151 5.06 32.40 4.76
CA PRO A 151 4.60 32.16 3.39
C PRO A 151 3.90 30.80 3.23
N TYR A 152 4.41 29.75 3.88
CA TYR A 152 3.86 28.39 3.85
C TYR A 152 2.61 28.21 4.72
N LEU A 153 2.28 29.16 5.58
CA LEU A 153 0.98 29.24 6.26
C LEU A 153 -0.06 30.02 5.44
N CYS A 154 0.35 30.63 4.33
CA CYS A 154 -0.50 31.42 3.43
C CYS A 154 -0.80 30.72 2.10
N VAL A 155 -0.24 29.54 1.85
CA VAL A 155 -0.47 28.80 0.60
C VAL A 155 -1.86 28.17 0.50
N LEU A 156 -2.50 27.90 1.66
CA LEU A 156 -3.85 27.36 1.74
C LEU A 156 -4.78 28.28 2.54
N PRO A 157 -6.10 28.17 2.35
CA PRO A 157 -7.09 28.77 3.25
C PRO A 157 -6.95 28.25 4.69
N ASP A 158 -7.18 29.10 5.69
CA ASP A 158 -7.04 28.74 7.11
C ASP A 158 -7.86 27.49 7.50
N LYS A 159 -9.05 27.32 6.91
CA LYS A 159 -9.93 26.16 7.14
C LYS A 159 -9.26 24.81 6.83
N GLU A 160 -8.36 24.77 5.84
CA GLU A 160 -7.66 23.55 5.45
C GLU A 160 -6.67 23.11 6.54
N TYR A 161 -5.91 24.05 7.11
CA TYR A 161 -4.99 23.76 8.22
C TYR A 161 -5.75 23.27 9.46
N VAL A 162 -6.90 23.89 9.77
CA VAL A 162 -7.76 23.46 10.88
C VAL A 162 -8.30 22.04 10.66
N ALA A 163 -8.77 21.74 9.44
CA ALA A 163 -9.25 20.40 9.08
C ALA A 163 -8.15 19.34 9.21
N ILE A 164 -6.94 19.62 8.72
CA ILE A 164 -5.77 18.73 8.86
C ILE A 164 -5.44 18.48 10.34
N MET A 165 -5.41 19.54 11.16
CA MET A 165 -5.15 19.43 12.60
C MET A 165 -6.21 18.61 13.35
N LEU A 166 -7.49 18.80 13.02
CA LEU A 166 -8.59 18.01 13.60
C LEU A 166 -8.58 16.55 13.13
N GLN A 167 -8.19 16.29 11.87
CA GLN A 167 -8.05 14.93 11.36
C GLN A 167 -7.02 14.15 12.18
N ILE A 168 -5.83 14.73 12.41
CA ILE A 168 -4.78 14.10 13.24
C ILE A 168 -5.25 13.84 14.67
N LEU A 169 -6.03 14.76 15.25
CA LEU A 169 -6.58 14.56 16.59
C LEU A 169 -7.53 13.36 16.66
N ASN A 170 -8.33 13.13 15.61
CA ASN A 170 -9.27 12.02 15.54
C ASN A 170 -8.58 10.66 15.29
N THR A 171 -7.44 10.65 14.60
CA THR A 171 -6.70 9.41 14.27
C THR A 171 -5.60 9.07 15.28
N LEU A 172 -5.34 9.95 16.27
CA LEU A 172 -4.27 9.75 17.24
C LEU A 172 -4.57 8.56 18.17
N PRO A 173 -3.67 7.57 18.27
CA PRO A 173 -3.96 6.39 19.05
C PRO A 173 -3.85 6.66 20.57
N PRO A 174 -4.56 5.89 21.43
CA PRO A 174 -4.55 6.10 22.89
C PRO A 174 -3.17 6.00 23.55
N GLN A 175 -2.26 5.19 22.98
CA GLN A 175 -0.88 5.08 23.45
C GLN A 175 -0.02 6.31 23.14
N GLY A 176 -0.48 7.19 22.24
CA GLY A 176 0.28 8.30 21.69
C GLY A 176 1.13 7.90 20.48
N GLU A 177 1.71 8.90 19.84
CA GLU A 177 2.55 8.73 18.65
C GLU A 177 3.83 9.58 18.77
N SER A 178 4.87 9.21 18.05
CA SER A 178 6.11 9.98 17.95
C SER A 178 5.83 11.40 17.48
N LEU A 179 6.36 12.38 18.22
CA LEU A 179 6.26 13.79 17.87
C LEU A 179 6.85 14.08 16.48
N ALA A 180 7.92 13.38 16.09
CA ALA A 180 8.52 13.52 14.77
C ALA A 180 7.60 12.96 13.66
N VAL A 181 6.91 11.86 13.92
CA VAL A 181 5.96 11.24 12.96
C VAL A 181 4.77 12.17 12.75
N LEU A 182 4.16 12.68 13.82
CA LEU A 182 3.02 13.60 13.74
C LEU A 182 3.38 14.92 13.05
N ALA A 183 4.54 15.50 13.36
CA ALA A 183 5.02 16.71 12.70
C ALA A 183 5.20 16.47 11.19
N ARG A 184 5.84 15.37 10.80
CA ARG A 184 5.98 15.03 9.38
C ARG A 184 4.63 14.87 8.69
N GLU A 185 3.69 14.17 9.32
CA GLU A 185 2.37 13.90 8.76
C GLU A 185 1.57 15.21 8.55
N LEU A 186 1.53 16.09 9.56
CA LEU A 186 0.88 17.40 9.46
C LEU A 186 1.46 18.24 8.31
N GLY A 187 2.80 18.33 8.23
CA GLY A 187 3.48 19.10 7.18
C GLY A 187 3.24 18.52 5.79
N SER A 188 3.26 17.18 5.66
CA SER A 188 3.05 16.50 4.37
C SER A 188 1.62 16.67 3.88
N LYS A 189 0.62 16.56 4.77
CA LYS A 189 -0.79 16.81 4.42
C LYS A 189 -1.03 18.24 3.93
N VAL A 190 -0.32 19.24 4.46
CA VAL A 190 -0.39 20.62 3.94
C VAL A 190 0.23 20.69 2.56
N TYR A 191 1.41 20.10 2.38
CA TYR A 191 2.10 20.07 1.09
C TYR A 191 1.22 19.41 0.01
N ASP A 192 0.63 18.25 0.30
CA ASP A 192 -0.21 17.52 -0.64
C ASP A 192 -1.42 18.35 -1.08
N ARG A 193 -2.14 18.99 -0.14
CA ARG A 193 -3.26 19.89 -0.47
C ARG A 193 -2.81 21.12 -1.26
N TYR A 194 -1.63 21.66 -0.96
CA TYR A 194 -1.05 22.78 -1.71
C TYR A 194 -0.78 22.40 -3.17
N ILE A 195 -0.20 21.22 -3.41
CA ILE A 195 0.05 20.72 -4.77
C ILE A 195 -1.27 20.56 -5.54
N THR A 196 -2.28 19.95 -4.94
CA THR A 196 -3.62 19.83 -5.57
C THR A 196 -4.20 21.21 -5.92
N GLN A 197 -4.12 22.17 -5.01
CA GLN A 197 -4.61 23.54 -5.24
C GLN A 197 -3.79 24.27 -6.32
N ARG A 198 -2.48 24.03 -6.40
CA ARG A 198 -1.59 24.60 -7.42
C ARG A 198 -1.96 24.07 -8.80
N LYS A 199 -2.10 22.75 -8.97
CA LYS A 199 -2.52 22.11 -10.24
C LYS A 199 -3.85 22.65 -10.77
N LYS A 200 -4.77 22.96 -9.86
CA LYS A 200 -6.06 23.59 -10.19
C LYS A 200 -5.93 25.05 -10.62
N ARG A 201 -5.00 25.81 -10.03
CA ARG A 201 -4.81 27.23 -10.39
C ARG A 201 -4.02 27.40 -11.68
N SER A 202 -3.07 26.50 -11.95
CA SER A 202 -2.16 26.59 -13.09
C SER A 202 -2.76 26.13 -14.42
N GLY A 203 -4.03 25.67 -14.45
CA GLY A 203 -4.63 25.07 -15.64
C GLY A 203 -4.22 23.63 -15.93
N GLN A 204 -3.37 23.04 -15.07
CA GLN A 204 -2.85 21.68 -15.28
C GLN A 204 -3.94 20.62 -15.14
N LEU A 205 -4.90 20.83 -14.25
CA LEU A 205 -6.00 19.90 -14.07
C LEU A 205 -6.88 19.83 -15.33
N GLU A 206 -7.22 20.98 -15.92
CA GLU A 206 -8.06 21.06 -17.11
C GLU A 206 -7.39 20.36 -18.30
N LYS A 207 -6.10 20.63 -18.51
CA LYS A 207 -5.30 19.95 -19.53
C LYS A 207 -5.14 18.45 -19.27
N MET A 208 -5.03 18.06 -18.00
CA MET A 208 -4.98 16.65 -17.60
C MET A 208 -6.30 15.92 -17.92
N GLN A 209 -7.44 16.59 -17.73
CA GLN A 209 -8.76 16.05 -18.09
C GLN A 209 -8.87 15.86 -19.61
N GLU A 210 -8.54 16.88 -20.40
CA GLU A 210 -8.55 16.81 -21.87
C GLU A 210 -7.73 15.64 -22.40
N ILE A 211 -6.48 15.50 -21.93
CA ILE A 211 -5.59 14.42 -22.36
C ILE A 211 -6.10 13.05 -21.90
N TYR A 212 -6.70 12.97 -20.71
CA TYR A 212 -7.24 11.71 -20.20
C TYR A 212 -8.48 11.26 -21.00
N GLU A 213 -9.34 12.19 -21.41
CA GLU A 213 -10.51 11.93 -22.27
C GLU A 213 -10.10 11.33 -23.62
N ASP A 214 -8.99 11.77 -24.21
CA ASP A 214 -8.46 11.15 -25.43
C ASP A 214 -7.73 9.83 -25.14
N TYR A 215 -7.04 9.72 -24.00
CA TYR A 215 -6.27 8.54 -23.60
C TYR A 215 -7.14 7.29 -23.42
N ILE A 216 -8.35 7.44 -22.87
CA ILE A 216 -9.25 6.30 -22.63
C ILE A 216 -9.67 5.57 -23.90
N HIS A 217 -9.59 6.21 -25.08
CA HIS A 217 -9.84 5.55 -26.37
C HIS A 217 -8.80 4.47 -26.71
N LEU A 218 -7.59 4.54 -26.16
CA LEU A 218 -6.63 3.43 -26.28
C LEU A 218 -7.11 2.21 -25.48
N LEU A 219 -7.67 2.45 -24.29
CA LEU A 219 -8.00 1.40 -23.31
C LEU A 219 -9.37 0.77 -23.54
N ALA A 220 -10.34 1.50 -24.06
CA ALA A 220 -11.72 1.06 -24.18
C ALA A 220 -11.95 0.06 -25.33
N LYS A 221 -12.81 -0.96 -25.10
CA LYS A 221 -13.07 -2.05 -26.05
C LYS A 221 -13.69 -1.64 -27.39
N ASP A 222 -14.37 -0.50 -27.40
CA ASP A 222 -15.23 -0.01 -28.49
C ASP A 222 -14.59 1.12 -29.31
N SER A 223 -13.29 1.35 -29.15
CA SER A 223 -12.59 2.47 -29.80
C SER A 223 -11.24 2.07 -30.37
N GLN A 224 -10.60 3.01 -31.07
CA GLN A 224 -9.25 2.94 -31.62
C GLN A 224 -8.47 4.16 -31.10
N PRO A 225 -7.12 4.11 -30.99
CA PRO A 225 -6.19 3.12 -31.52
C PRO A 225 -5.97 1.88 -30.63
N ASP A 226 -5.22 0.87 -31.11
CA ASP A 226 -4.84 -0.35 -30.38
C ASP A 226 -3.35 -0.75 -30.52
N ASN A 227 -2.54 0.09 -31.17
CA ASN A 227 -1.14 -0.18 -31.56
C ASN A 227 -0.10 0.62 -30.77
N TYR A 228 -0.51 1.27 -29.68
CA TYR A 228 0.35 2.04 -28.80
C TYR A 228 0.43 1.41 -27.41
N LEU A 229 1.61 1.55 -26.79
CA LEU A 229 1.71 1.38 -25.35
C LEU A 229 1.06 2.59 -24.64
N PRO A 230 0.51 2.42 -23.43
CA PRO A 230 -0.12 3.50 -22.68
C PRO A 230 0.72 4.78 -22.57
N ARG A 231 2.02 4.63 -22.27
CA ARG A 231 2.95 5.75 -22.18
C ARG A 231 3.15 6.47 -23.52
N GLU A 232 3.34 5.71 -24.60
CA GLU A 232 3.58 6.26 -25.94
C GLU A 232 2.38 7.08 -26.43
N TYR A 233 1.17 6.56 -26.22
CA TYR A 233 -0.05 7.27 -26.61
C TYR A 233 -0.25 8.51 -25.75
N TRP A 234 0.01 8.43 -24.45
CA TRP A 234 -0.05 9.60 -23.57
C TRP A 234 0.94 10.70 -23.99
N GLU A 235 2.20 10.36 -24.26
CA GLU A 235 3.20 11.31 -24.73
C GLU A 235 2.80 11.95 -26.06
N LYS A 236 2.20 11.17 -26.97
CA LYS A 236 1.64 11.68 -28.22
C LYS A 236 0.54 12.71 -27.97
N LEU A 237 -0.45 12.39 -27.14
CA LEU A 237 -1.57 13.29 -26.82
C LEU A 237 -1.08 14.59 -26.15
N VAL A 238 -0.13 14.49 -25.21
CA VAL A 238 0.50 15.67 -24.58
C VAL A 238 1.18 16.56 -25.62
N SER A 239 1.83 15.95 -26.62
CA SER A 239 2.48 16.66 -27.71
C SER A 239 1.48 17.33 -28.66
N GLU A 240 0.38 16.67 -28.98
CA GLU A 240 -0.68 17.17 -29.87
C GLU A 240 -1.47 18.33 -29.23
N ALA A 241 -1.74 18.26 -27.93
CA ALA A 241 -2.37 19.35 -27.19
C ALA A 241 -1.59 20.67 -27.32
N GLY A 242 -0.25 20.60 -27.36
CA GLY A 242 0.66 21.66 -27.83
C GLY A 242 0.77 22.94 -26.99
N PHE A 243 -0.32 23.39 -26.37
CA PHE A 243 -0.50 24.66 -25.66
C PHE A 243 -0.88 24.42 -24.19
N GLY A 244 -0.83 25.46 -23.38
CA GLY A 244 -1.09 25.43 -21.95
C GLY A 244 0.07 24.85 -21.13
N PRO A 245 -0.18 24.58 -19.83
CA PRO A 245 0.87 24.26 -18.88
C PRO A 245 1.54 22.91 -19.17
N SER A 246 2.79 22.77 -18.76
CA SER A 246 3.51 21.49 -18.78
C SER A 246 2.91 20.55 -17.71
N LEU A 247 2.51 19.33 -18.07
CA LEU A 247 2.00 18.35 -17.09
C LEU A 247 3.11 17.83 -16.16
N ASN A 248 4.35 17.81 -16.66
CA ASN A 248 5.54 17.36 -15.94
C ASN A 248 6.28 18.50 -15.22
N LEU A 249 5.57 19.58 -14.82
CA LEU A 249 6.17 20.65 -14.03
C LEU A 249 6.89 20.06 -12.82
N LYS A 250 8.20 20.35 -12.70
CA LYS A 250 8.98 19.92 -11.54
C LYS A 250 8.51 20.71 -10.32
N ASP A 251 7.61 20.13 -9.55
CA ASP A 251 7.34 20.60 -8.20
C ASP A 251 8.62 20.41 -7.36
N TYR A 252 9.35 21.49 -7.11
CA TYR A 252 10.45 21.46 -6.16
C TYR A 252 9.87 21.07 -4.80
N SER A 253 10.08 19.81 -4.42
CA SER A 253 9.59 19.28 -3.15
C SER A 253 10.09 20.14 -2.01
N TRP A 254 9.19 20.52 -1.09
CA TRP A 254 9.60 21.25 0.10
C TRP A 254 10.70 20.48 0.86
N PRO A 255 11.81 21.13 1.25
CA PRO A 255 12.85 20.46 2.01
C PRO A 255 12.27 19.80 3.26
N CYS A 256 12.76 18.61 3.63
CA CYS A 256 12.26 17.87 4.79
C CYS A 256 12.25 18.72 6.08
N ILE A 257 13.27 19.55 6.27
CA ILE A 257 13.37 20.48 7.41
C ILE A 257 12.19 21.46 7.45
N LEU A 258 11.75 21.95 6.29
CA LEU A 258 10.61 22.87 6.19
C LEU A 258 9.30 22.16 6.54
N VAL A 259 9.06 20.97 5.95
CA VAL A 259 7.89 20.13 6.23
C VAL A 259 7.79 19.83 7.74
N MET A 260 8.91 19.43 8.35
CA MET A 260 9.01 19.15 9.78
C MET A 260 8.74 20.39 10.64
N ARG A 261 9.31 21.56 10.30
CA ARG A 261 9.08 22.81 11.05
C ARG A 261 7.64 23.28 10.98
N LEU A 262 7.03 23.22 9.79
CA LEU A 262 5.64 23.58 9.59
C LEU A 262 4.72 22.68 10.43
N GLY A 263 4.92 21.36 10.35
CA GLY A 263 4.12 20.41 11.10
C GLY A 263 4.35 20.48 12.61
N MET A 264 5.58 20.75 13.07
CA MET A 264 5.86 21.02 14.49
C MET A 264 5.08 22.23 14.98
N HIS A 265 5.10 23.33 14.23
CA HIS A 265 4.37 24.54 14.56
C HIS A 265 2.86 24.28 14.65
N MET A 266 2.30 23.54 13.69
CA MET A 266 0.89 23.12 13.74
C MET A 266 0.58 22.24 14.95
N LEU A 267 1.46 21.31 15.29
CA LEU A 267 1.32 20.43 16.46
C LEU A 267 1.35 21.22 17.77
N GLU A 268 2.23 22.22 17.89
CA GLU A 268 2.27 23.12 19.05
C GLU A 268 0.97 23.93 19.19
N LEU A 269 0.45 24.47 18.07
CA LEU A 269 -0.85 25.14 18.06
C LEU A 269 -1.98 24.19 18.51
N LEU A 270 -1.98 22.96 18.02
CA LEU A 270 -2.96 21.94 18.39
C LEU A 270 -2.91 21.62 19.90
N VAL A 271 -1.71 21.39 20.44
CA VAL A 271 -1.51 21.10 21.88
C VAL A 271 -1.97 22.29 22.75
N GLN A 272 -1.74 23.53 22.32
CA GLN A 272 -2.12 24.72 23.07
C GLN A 272 -3.63 25.04 22.98
N ALA A 273 -4.24 24.86 21.82
CA ALA A 273 -5.61 25.27 21.53
C ALA A 273 -6.66 24.24 21.99
N VAL A 274 -6.34 22.94 21.94
CA VAL A 274 -7.31 21.87 22.18
C VAL A 274 -7.40 21.56 23.68
N LYS A 275 -8.47 22.05 24.31
CA LYS A 275 -8.77 21.87 25.75
C LYS A 275 -10.17 21.29 25.95
N MET A 276 -10.35 20.52 27.02
CA MET A 276 -11.64 19.94 27.41
C MET A 276 -11.91 20.10 28.91
N PRO A 277 -13.16 20.16 29.37
CA PRO A 277 -13.49 20.14 30.79
C PRO A 277 -13.08 18.81 31.47
N ARG A 278 -12.42 18.88 32.63
CA ARG A 278 -12.03 17.71 33.42
C ARG A 278 -13.21 16.86 33.89
N ASN A 279 -14.38 17.48 34.07
CA ASN A 279 -15.56 16.87 34.66
C ASN A 279 -16.49 16.16 33.64
N ILE A 280 -16.09 16.02 32.37
CA ILE A 280 -16.90 15.37 31.31
C ILE A 280 -17.43 13.98 31.76
N LEU A 281 -16.55 13.13 32.27
CA LEU A 281 -16.90 11.76 32.67
C LEU A 281 -17.27 11.66 34.16
N ASN A 282 -16.91 12.66 34.97
CA ASN A 282 -17.18 12.69 36.40
C ASN A 282 -17.71 14.08 36.81
N PRO A 283 -19.04 14.24 36.94
CA PRO A 283 -19.68 15.51 37.27
C PRO A 283 -19.29 16.08 38.64
N ARG A 284 -18.70 15.27 39.53
CA ARG A 284 -18.27 15.70 40.88
C ARG A 284 -16.98 16.53 40.87
N LEU A 285 -16.24 16.52 39.75
CA LEU A 285 -15.01 17.29 39.60
C LEU A 285 -15.33 18.73 39.18
N GLU A 286 -14.46 19.68 39.56
CA GLU A 286 -14.58 21.06 39.09
C GLU A 286 -14.45 21.15 37.56
N PRO A 287 -15.22 22.05 36.91
CA PRO A 287 -15.17 22.29 35.46
C PRO A 287 -13.92 23.09 35.06
N LYS A 288 -12.73 22.55 35.34
CA LYS A 288 -11.45 23.12 34.90
C LYS A 288 -11.10 22.61 33.51
N LEU A 289 -10.69 23.52 32.62
CA LEU A 289 -10.19 23.16 31.30
C LEU A 289 -8.80 22.56 31.40
N ILE A 290 -8.63 21.37 30.85
CA ILE A 290 -7.38 20.63 30.75
C ILE A 290 -6.99 20.44 29.28
N PRO A 291 -5.69 20.43 28.93
CA PRO A 291 -5.24 20.08 27.59
C PRO A 291 -5.69 18.67 27.19
N VAL A 292 -6.09 18.50 25.94
CA VAL A 292 -6.41 17.17 25.39
C VAL A 292 -5.14 16.41 25.02
N LEU A 293 -4.10 17.11 24.56
CA LEU A 293 -2.82 16.53 24.20
C LEU A 293 -1.75 16.98 25.19
N TYR A 294 -0.82 16.08 25.50
CA TYR A 294 0.34 16.39 26.32
C TYR A 294 1.59 15.72 25.77
N HIS A 295 2.72 16.40 25.93
CA HIS A 295 4.02 15.88 25.56
C HIS A 295 4.58 15.03 26.71
N ILE A 296 5.01 13.81 26.38
CA ILE A 296 5.73 12.93 27.29
C ILE A 296 7.05 12.52 26.67
N TYR A 297 8.02 12.23 27.53
CA TYR A 297 9.27 11.62 27.11
C TYR A 297 9.28 10.17 27.54
N SER A 298 9.52 9.27 26.59
CA SER A 298 9.71 7.85 26.83
C SER A 298 11.15 7.48 26.53
N PHE A 299 11.74 6.62 27.35
CA PHE A 299 13.05 6.03 27.09
C PHE A 299 12.87 4.75 26.29
N HIS A 300 13.32 4.76 25.03
CA HIS A 300 13.47 3.55 24.24
C HIS A 300 14.95 3.16 24.26
N SER A 301 15.26 2.11 25.03
CA SER A 301 16.63 1.69 25.35
C SER A 301 17.42 2.82 26.03
N SER A 302 18.35 3.48 25.32
CA SER A 302 19.19 4.56 25.83
C SER A 302 18.80 5.96 25.32
N TRP A 303 17.84 6.06 24.39
CA TRP A 303 17.47 7.33 23.76
C TRP A 303 16.10 7.81 24.25
N GLN A 304 16.01 9.10 24.54
CA GLN A 304 14.78 9.76 24.92
C GLN A 304 14.00 10.16 23.66
N VAL A 305 12.79 9.65 23.52
CA VAL A 305 11.88 9.95 22.40
C VAL A 305 10.71 10.77 22.92
N GLY A 306 10.42 11.89 22.26
CA GLY A 306 9.23 12.70 22.52
C GLY A 306 7.99 12.07 21.90
N LEU A 307 6.95 11.87 22.69
CA LEU A 307 5.66 11.34 22.28
C LEU A 307 4.56 12.35 22.60
N VAL A 308 3.58 12.49 21.72
CA VAL A 308 2.35 13.22 22.00
C VAL A 308 1.25 12.23 22.31
N LYS A 309 0.64 12.35 23.49
CA LYS A 309 -0.37 11.42 23.97
C LYS A 309 -1.70 12.12 24.23
N PRO A 310 -2.84 11.52 23.86
CA PRO A 310 -4.15 12.01 24.25
C PRO A 310 -4.42 11.78 25.73
N HIS A 311 -5.14 12.72 26.35
CA HIS A 311 -5.59 12.62 27.74
C HIS A 311 -6.54 11.41 27.90
N PRO A 312 -6.40 10.58 28.96
CA PRO A 312 -7.21 9.37 29.11
C PRO A 312 -8.73 9.58 29.06
N ILE A 313 -9.22 10.71 29.58
CA ILE A 313 -10.63 11.11 29.45
C ILE A 313 -11.07 11.25 27.99
N PHE A 314 -10.21 11.81 27.13
CA PHE A 314 -10.49 11.92 25.70
C PHE A 314 -10.46 10.55 25.03
N SER A 315 -9.45 9.72 25.31
CA SER A 315 -9.39 8.34 24.80
C SER A 315 -10.64 7.52 25.18
N GLN A 316 -11.10 7.64 26.43
CA GLN A 316 -12.33 7.00 26.88
C GLN A 316 -13.56 7.56 26.18
N LEU A 317 -13.64 8.88 26.00
CA LEU A 317 -14.77 9.52 25.31
C LEU A 317 -14.87 9.07 23.85
N VAL A 318 -13.74 8.98 23.14
CA VAL A 318 -13.68 8.45 21.76
C VAL A 318 -14.09 6.98 21.73
N SER A 319 -13.59 6.17 22.68
CA SER A 319 -13.99 4.77 22.82
C SER A 319 -15.49 4.61 23.08
N ASP A 320 -16.07 5.45 23.95
CA ASP A 320 -17.49 5.42 24.31
C ASP A 320 -18.37 5.86 23.13
N ALA A 321 -17.88 6.79 22.30
CA ALA A 321 -18.59 7.27 21.12
C ALA A 321 -18.69 6.19 20.03
N ALA A 322 -17.74 5.26 19.98
CA ALA A 322 -17.72 4.11 19.07
C ALA A 322 -18.10 4.53 17.63
N GLU A 323 -17.41 5.54 17.10
CA GLU A 323 -17.67 6.04 15.74
C GLU A 323 -17.32 4.97 14.71
N THR A 324 -18.21 4.82 13.72
CA THR A 324 -18.12 3.78 12.70
C THR A 324 -17.53 4.30 11.39
N MET A 325 -17.14 5.57 11.32
CA MET A 325 -16.56 6.15 10.10
C MET A 325 -15.04 6.16 10.20
N LEU A 326 -14.38 5.73 9.12
CA LEU A 326 -12.93 5.70 8.98
C LEU A 326 -12.52 6.66 7.87
N THR A 327 -11.49 7.48 8.12
CA THR A 327 -11.03 8.49 7.15
C THR A 327 -9.62 8.18 6.67
N PHE A 328 -9.45 8.09 5.35
CA PHE A 328 -8.20 7.80 4.68
C PHE A 328 -7.77 8.96 3.78
N ASN A 329 -6.49 9.03 3.41
CA ASN A 329 -6.06 9.84 2.26
C ASN A 329 -6.61 9.19 0.98
N SER A 330 -7.04 9.98 0.00
CA SER A 330 -7.49 9.47 -1.30
C SER A 330 -6.43 8.59 -1.99
N SER A 331 -5.14 8.91 -1.85
CA SER A 331 -4.03 8.11 -2.39
C SER A 331 -3.80 6.78 -1.68
N ALA A 332 -4.47 6.55 -0.53
CA ALA A 332 -4.39 5.29 0.21
C ALA A 332 -5.49 4.29 -0.16
N ILE A 333 -6.44 4.71 -1.00
CA ILE A 333 -7.54 3.89 -1.54
C ILE A 333 -7.18 3.48 -2.98
N PRO A 334 -7.58 2.29 -3.45
CA PRO A 334 -7.42 1.90 -4.85
C PRO A 334 -8.12 2.87 -5.81
N MET A 335 -7.56 3.07 -7.00
CA MET A 335 -8.13 4.00 -7.98
C MET A 335 -9.41 3.44 -8.59
N LEU A 336 -10.38 4.30 -8.88
CA LEU A 336 -11.66 3.95 -9.50
C LEU A 336 -11.64 4.04 -11.04
N CYS A 337 -10.53 4.47 -11.61
CA CYS A 337 -10.22 4.49 -13.04
C CYS A 337 -8.81 3.95 -13.31
N PRO A 338 -8.47 3.60 -14.57
CA PRO A 338 -7.10 3.28 -14.95
C PRO A 338 -6.11 4.37 -14.52
N PRO A 339 -4.94 4.02 -13.95
CA PRO A 339 -3.96 5.01 -13.53
C PRO A 339 -3.42 5.86 -14.67
N VAL A 340 -2.89 7.03 -14.32
CA VAL A 340 -2.10 7.85 -15.25
C VAL A 340 -0.81 7.10 -15.58
N PRO A 341 -0.46 6.92 -16.85
CA PRO A 341 0.77 6.22 -17.19
C PRO A 341 1.98 7.01 -16.72
N TRP A 342 2.94 6.30 -16.13
CA TRP A 342 4.28 6.79 -15.89
C TRP A 342 4.94 7.17 -17.20
N THR A 343 5.30 8.45 -17.33
CA THR A 343 6.09 9.01 -18.46
C THR A 343 7.45 9.52 -18.00
N SER A 344 7.61 9.76 -16.69
CA SER A 344 8.87 10.21 -16.11
C SER A 344 8.96 9.77 -14.64
N PRO A 345 10.12 9.91 -13.98
CA PRO A 345 10.26 9.59 -12.55
C PRO A 345 9.38 10.42 -11.61
N HIS A 346 8.69 11.45 -12.11
CA HIS A 346 7.92 12.41 -11.30
C HIS A 346 6.45 12.52 -11.75
N PHE A 347 6.06 11.84 -12.83
CA PHE A 347 4.73 11.94 -13.41
C PHE A 347 4.19 10.56 -13.77
N GLY A 348 3.08 10.18 -13.13
CA GLY A 348 2.39 8.90 -13.27
C GLY A 348 1.64 8.51 -11.98
N ALA A 349 0.94 7.37 -12.05
CA ALA A 349 0.08 6.82 -10.99
C ALA A 349 -1.25 7.57 -10.78
N PHE A 350 -1.36 8.44 -9.78
CA PHE A 350 -2.60 9.16 -9.47
C PHE A 350 -2.82 10.38 -10.38
N ILE A 351 -4.05 10.90 -10.44
CA ILE A 351 -4.39 12.04 -11.32
C ILE A 351 -3.77 13.33 -10.78
N LEU A 352 -4.00 13.61 -9.49
CA LEU A 352 -3.60 14.85 -8.82
C LEU A 352 -2.50 14.63 -7.80
N SER A 353 -2.51 13.49 -7.11
CA SER A 353 -1.55 13.21 -6.04
C SER A 353 -0.16 12.92 -6.60
N ASN A 354 0.86 13.66 -6.14
CA ASN A 354 2.24 13.43 -6.58
C ASN A 354 2.76 12.08 -6.05
N THR A 355 3.22 11.23 -6.95
CA THR A 355 3.77 9.91 -6.61
C THR A 355 5.24 9.84 -7.00
N LYS A 356 6.07 9.35 -6.08
CA LYS A 356 7.47 9.06 -6.39
C LYS A 356 7.55 7.72 -7.12
N LEU A 357 8.25 7.68 -8.25
CA LEU A 357 8.55 6.43 -8.97
C LEU A 357 9.27 5.43 -8.06
N MET A 358 10.27 5.92 -7.32
CA MET A 358 11.07 5.12 -6.39
C MET A 358 10.76 5.49 -4.93
N ARG A 359 10.49 4.47 -4.10
CA ARG A 359 10.38 4.58 -2.65
C ARG A 359 11.77 4.73 -2.04
N PHE A 360 12.02 5.85 -1.38
CA PHE A 360 13.22 6.09 -0.61
C PHE A 360 12.89 6.82 0.70
N VAL A 361 13.78 6.69 1.68
CA VAL A 361 13.67 7.41 2.95
C VAL A 361 13.89 8.90 2.69
N ASP A 362 13.05 9.75 3.29
CA ASP A 362 13.15 11.20 3.12
C ASP A 362 14.57 11.72 3.41
N GLY A 363 15.12 12.49 2.47
CA GLY A 363 16.51 12.97 2.50
C GLY A 363 17.48 12.19 1.61
N ALA A 364 17.13 10.97 1.15
CA ALA A 364 17.94 10.20 0.21
C ALA A 364 17.71 10.61 -1.26
N VAL A 365 18.03 11.87 -1.60
CA VAL A 365 17.77 12.48 -2.92
C VAL A 365 18.63 11.90 -4.05
N GLN A 366 19.72 11.21 -3.72
CA GLN A 366 20.69 10.69 -4.70
C GLN A 366 20.05 9.82 -5.76
N HIS A 367 19.14 8.92 -5.37
CA HIS A 367 18.46 8.04 -6.33
C HIS A 367 17.56 8.82 -7.28
N GLN A 368 16.85 9.82 -6.78
CA GLN A 368 16.00 10.65 -7.61
C GLN A 368 16.83 11.47 -8.62
N LEU A 369 17.94 12.05 -8.17
CA LEU A 369 18.88 12.75 -9.06
C LEU A 369 19.45 11.83 -10.15
N LEU A 370 19.79 10.58 -9.82
CA LEU A 370 20.27 9.61 -10.81
C LEU A 370 19.18 9.23 -11.82
N LEU A 371 17.93 9.08 -11.39
CA LEU A 371 16.80 8.84 -12.30
C LEU A 371 16.58 10.01 -13.24
N GLU A 372 16.75 11.25 -12.77
CA GLU A 372 16.63 12.47 -13.58
C GLU A 372 17.78 12.67 -14.57
N GLN A 373 18.99 12.23 -14.22
CA GLN A 373 20.18 12.31 -15.08
C GLN A 373 20.21 11.20 -16.14
N CYS A 374 19.46 10.11 -15.93
CA CYS A 374 19.39 8.99 -16.85
C CYS A 374 18.69 9.40 -18.16
N PRO A 375 19.20 9.01 -19.34
CA PRO A 375 18.47 9.18 -20.59
C PRO A 375 17.05 8.57 -20.50
N PRO A 376 15.98 9.32 -20.84
CA PRO A 376 14.59 8.85 -20.67
C PRO A 376 14.33 7.48 -21.30
N VAL A 377 14.91 7.23 -22.48
CA VAL A 377 14.82 5.97 -23.25
C VAL A 377 15.26 4.73 -22.47
N ASN A 378 16.14 4.88 -21.48
CA ASN A 378 16.60 3.77 -20.65
C ASN A 378 15.59 3.42 -19.56
N LEU A 379 14.71 4.36 -19.20
CA LEU A 379 13.66 4.16 -18.20
C LEU A 379 12.35 3.65 -18.81
N HIS A 380 12.12 3.84 -20.12
CA HIS A 380 10.88 3.41 -20.79
C HIS A 380 10.44 1.98 -20.42
N PRO A 381 11.31 0.94 -20.41
CA PRO A 381 10.90 -0.41 -20.01
C PRO A 381 10.38 -0.53 -18.58
N VAL A 382 10.98 0.24 -17.66
CA VAL A 382 10.57 0.24 -16.26
C VAL A 382 9.23 0.95 -16.10
N LEU A 383 9.05 2.08 -16.78
CA LEU A 383 7.80 2.84 -16.76
C LEU A 383 6.66 2.02 -17.39
N ASP A 384 6.91 1.41 -18.55
CA ASP A 384 5.93 0.60 -19.27
C ASP A 384 5.53 -0.66 -18.48
N ALA A 385 6.47 -1.30 -17.77
CA ALA A 385 6.16 -2.41 -16.87
C ALA A 385 5.27 -1.96 -15.68
N LEU A 386 5.57 -0.82 -15.06
CA LEU A 386 4.73 -0.27 -13.98
C LEU A 386 3.34 0.12 -14.48
N ASN A 387 3.23 0.64 -15.71
CA ASN A 387 1.97 0.97 -16.34
C ASN A 387 1.12 -0.28 -16.60
N GLN A 388 1.75 -1.35 -17.07
CA GLN A 388 1.06 -2.64 -17.27
C GLN A 388 0.53 -3.20 -15.95
N LEU A 389 1.34 -3.18 -14.88
CA LEU A 389 0.89 -3.61 -13.55
C LEU A 389 -0.25 -2.72 -13.01
N GLY A 390 -0.17 -1.41 -13.27
CA GLY A 390 -1.17 -0.41 -12.88
C GLY A 390 -2.51 -0.58 -13.58
N ASN A 391 -2.50 -0.94 -14.86
CA ASN A 391 -3.69 -1.07 -15.70
C ASN A 391 -4.48 -2.37 -15.47
N CYS A 392 -3.96 -3.29 -14.66
CA CYS A 392 -4.70 -4.48 -14.24
C CYS A 392 -5.92 -4.09 -13.40
N ALA A 393 -7.12 -4.36 -13.90
CA ALA A 393 -8.38 -4.09 -13.23
C ALA A 393 -8.76 -5.22 -12.25
N TRP A 394 -9.19 -4.85 -11.04
CA TRP A 394 -9.53 -5.77 -9.94
C TRP A 394 -10.97 -5.61 -9.47
N LYS A 395 -11.54 -6.69 -8.93
CA LYS A 395 -12.84 -6.69 -8.25
C LYS A 395 -12.79 -7.54 -6.98
N ILE A 396 -13.80 -7.37 -6.11
CA ILE A 396 -13.93 -8.13 -4.86
C ILE A 396 -14.59 -9.50 -5.09
N ASN A 397 -14.03 -10.55 -4.48
CA ASN A 397 -14.70 -11.83 -4.28
C ASN A 397 -15.69 -11.72 -3.12
N GLN A 398 -16.91 -11.26 -3.42
CA GLN A 398 -17.90 -10.91 -2.40
C GLN A 398 -18.26 -12.09 -1.45
N PRO A 399 -18.51 -13.32 -1.94
CA PRO A 399 -18.81 -14.45 -1.06
C PRO A 399 -17.72 -14.72 -0.01
N VAL A 400 -16.45 -14.61 -0.40
CA VAL A 400 -15.32 -14.81 0.53
C VAL A 400 -15.22 -13.64 1.51
N LEU A 401 -15.41 -12.40 1.03
CA LEU A 401 -15.42 -11.22 1.90
C LEU A 401 -16.52 -11.32 2.98
N ASP A 402 -17.71 -11.80 2.63
CA ASP A 402 -18.83 -11.94 3.56
C ASP A 402 -18.54 -12.94 4.68
N ILE A 403 -17.93 -14.08 4.34
CA ILE A 403 -17.50 -15.08 5.33
C ILE A 403 -16.45 -14.48 6.27
N ILE A 404 -15.46 -13.76 5.72
CA ILE A 404 -14.40 -13.13 6.51
C ILE A 404 -14.97 -12.06 7.45
N ILE A 405 -15.84 -11.18 6.96
CA ILE A 405 -16.50 -10.15 7.78
C ILE A 405 -17.38 -10.79 8.86
N SER A 406 -18.08 -11.89 8.54
CA SER A 406 -18.87 -12.63 9.52
C SER A 406 -18.02 -13.17 10.67
N ILE A 407 -16.88 -13.81 10.38
CA ILE A 407 -15.97 -14.32 11.42
C ILE A 407 -15.32 -13.16 12.17
N PHE A 408 -14.94 -12.09 11.47
CA PHE A 408 -14.36 -10.89 12.07
C PHE A 408 -15.33 -10.26 13.08
N ASN A 409 -16.62 -10.16 12.76
CA ASN A 409 -17.63 -9.55 13.63
C ASN A 409 -18.09 -10.42 14.81
N ASP A 410 -17.84 -11.73 14.77
CA ASP A 410 -18.06 -12.64 15.90
C ASP A 410 -16.87 -12.59 16.87
N LYS A 411 -16.05 -13.65 16.95
CA LYS A 411 -14.88 -13.73 17.85
C LYS A 411 -13.53 -13.69 17.14
N GLY A 412 -13.52 -13.52 15.82
CA GLY A 412 -12.32 -13.77 15.03
C GLY A 412 -11.92 -15.25 15.05
N ASN A 413 -10.80 -15.56 14.41
CA ASN A 413 -10.24 -16.91 14.37
C ASN A 413 -8.73 -16.81 14.09
N GLU A 414 -7.90 -16.97 15.14
CA GLU A 414 -6.44 -16.87 15.04
C GLU A 414 -5.86 -17.91 14.06
N LYS A 415 -6.48 -19.09 13.89
CA LYS A 415 -6.00 -20.12 12.94
C LYS A 415 -6.20 -19.71 11.48
N LEU A 416 -7.17 -18.85 11.21
CA LEU A 416 -7.48 -18.33 9.88
C LEU A 416 -6.96 -16.90 9.70
N ASP A 417 -6.03 -16.46 10.55
CA ASP A 417 -5.46 -15.11 10.56
C ASP A 417 -6.52 -13.98 10.65
N ILE A 418 -7.70 -14.28 11.20
CA ILE A 418 -8.72 -13.26 11.50
C ILE A 418 -8.54 -12.81 12.95
N PRO A 419 -8.06 -11.57 13.20
CA PRO A 419 -7.71 -11.14 14.54
C PRO A 419 -8.95 -11.07 15.45
N PRO A 420 -8.91 -11.68 16.64
CA PRO A 420 -9.98 -11.57 17.63
C PRO A 420 -10.12 -10.14 18.18
N PRO A 421 -11.32 -9.76 18.65
CA PRO A 421 -11.52 -8.47 19.31
C PRO A 421 -10.79 -8.42 20.66
N VAL A 422 -10.50 -7.21 21.15
CA VAL A 422 -9.78 -6.97 22.42
C VAL A 422 -10.52 -7.58 23.64
N SER A 423 -11.83 -7.84 23.52
CA SER A 423 -12.60 -8.54 24.56
C SER A 423 -12.11 -9.96 24.84
N GLU A 424 -11.48 -10.61 23.87
CA GLU A 424 -10.89 -11.96 23.98
C GLU A 424 -9.43 -11.93 24.47
N ALA A 425 -8.87 -10.74 24.74
CA ALA A 425 -7.49 -10.61 25.21
C ALA A 425 -7.33 -11.22 26.62
N PRO A 426 -6.15 -11.80 26.93
CA PRO A 426 -5.90 -12.41 28.24
C PRO A 426 -6.04 -11.38 29.35
N LYS A 427 -6.88 -11.69 30.34
CA LYS A 427 -7.06 -10.84 31.53
C LYS A 427 -5.98 -11.16 32.55
N PRO A 428 -5.42 -10.16 33.23
CA PRO A 428 -4.50 -10.42 34.33
C PRO A 428 -5.22 -11.16 35.46
N PRO A 429 -4.54 -12.06 36.19
CA PRO A 429 -5.14 -12.77 37.32
C PRO A 429 -5.59 -11.78 38.40
N VAL A 430 -6.76 -12.05 39.00
CA VAL A 430 -7.32 -11.23 40.10
C VAL A 430 -6.42 -11.40 41.33
N LEU A 431 -5.83 -10.32 41.80
CA LEU A 431 -4.96 -10.33 42.98
C LEU A 431 -5.82 -10.49 44.26
N PRO A 432 -5.42 -11.35 45.22
CA PRO A 432 -5.99 -11.33 46.56
C PRO A 432 -5.74 -9.96 47.20
N GLY A 433 -6.78 -9.36 47.79
CA GLY A 433 -6.85 -7.93 48.12
C GLY A 433 -5.86 -7.33 49.14
N ASN A 434 -4.77 -8.01 49.51
CA ASN A 434 -3.90 -7.59 50.63
C ASN A 434 -2.38 -7.66 50.37
N SER A 435 -1.90 -7.70 49.12
CA SER A 435 -0.45 -7.64 48.85
C SER A 435 -0.03 -6.36 48.12
N SER A 436 0.74 -5.51 48.79
CA SER A 436 1.18 -4.19 48.29
C SER A 436 2.33 -4.26 47.27
N ALA A 437 2.91 -5.44 47.02
CA ALA A 437 4.01 -5.63 46.08
C ALA A 437 3.76 -6.83 45.15
N LEU A 438 3.53 -6.56 43.86
CA LEU A 438 3.48 -7.60 42.82
C LEU A 438 4.79 -8.38 42.78
N SER A 439 4.72 -9.71 42.79
CA SER A 439 5.90 -10.56 42.62
C SER A 439 6.53 -10.36 41.23
N LYS A 440 7.80 -10.73 41.06
CA LYS A 440 8.46 -10.65 39.73
C LYS A 440 7.72 -11.44 38.65
N SER A 441 7.16 -12.61 39.01
CA SER A 441 6.36 -13.43 38.08
C SER A 441 5.05 -12.75 37.70
N GLN A 442 4.32 -12.18 38.67
CA GLN A 442 3.07 -11.45 38.43
C GLN A 442 3.29 -10.18 37.59
N LYS A 443 4.39 -9.45 37.82
CA LYS A 443 4.77 -8.30 36.98
C LYS A 443 5.05 -8.74 35.55
N ARG A 444 5.78 -9.85 35.35
CA ARG A 444 6.07 -10.42 34.03
C ARG A 444 4.79 -10.85 33.32
N GLU A 445 3.88 -11.53 34.02
CA GLU A 445 2.59 -11.95 33.48
C GLU A 445 1.71 -10.77 33.08
N LEU A 446 1.61 -9.74 33.93
CA LEU A 446 0.89 -8.51 33.60
C LEU A 446 1.46 -7.82 32.36
N LEU A 447 2.79 -7.79 32.22
CA LEU A 447 3.46 -7.24 31.04
C LEU A 447 3.16 -8.08 29.79
N LEU A 448 3.14 -9.40 29.90
CA LEU A 448 2.79 -10.31 28.81
C LEU A 448 1.32 -10.13 28.37
N CYS A 449 0.38 -10.04 29.31
CA CYS A 449 -1.03 -9.79 28.99
C CYS A 449 -1.22 -8.43 28.29
N ARG A 450 -0.55 -7.37 28.78
CA ARG A 450 -0.58 -6.04 28.13
C ARG A 450 0.04 -6.08 26.73
N LYS A 451 1.15 -6.79 26.56
CA LYS A 451 1.80 -6.97 25.27
C LYS A 451 0.86 -7.68 24.29
N LYS A 452 0.27 -8.81 24.68
CA LYS A 452 -0.66 -9.56 23.84
C LYS A 452 -1.90 -8.73 23.48
N ALA A 453 -2.47 -7.98 24.42
CA ALA A 453 -3.61 -7.11 24.15
C ALA A 453 -3.26 -5.99 23.13
N ALA A 454 -2.07 -5.40 23.22
CA ALA A 454 -1.60 -4.39 22.27
C ALA A 454 -1.32 -4.97 20.87
N GLU A 455 -0.74 -6.17 20.80
CA GLU A 455 -0.52 -6.90 19.55
C GLU A 455 -1.86 -7.27 18.88
N MET A 456 -2.82 -7.81 19.64
CA MET A 456 -4.17 -8.12 19.17
C MET A 456 -4.88 -6.86 18.63
N HIS A 457 -4.84 -5.74 19.38
CA HIS A 457 -5.42 -4.49 18.92
C HIS A 457 -4.78 -4.00 17.61
N SER A 458 -3.46 -4.10 17.49
CA SER A 458 -2.74 -3.68 16.28
C SER A 458 -3.14 -4.51 15.06
N LEU A 459 -3.19 -5.84 15.20
CA LEU A 459 -3.63 -6.74 14.14
C LEU A 459 -5.11 -6.52 13.79
N ARG A 460 -5.96 -6.30 14.80
CA ARG A 460 -7.39 -6.01 14.61
C ARG A 460 -7.62 -4.73 13.82
N MET A 461 -6.89 -3.65 14.11
CA MET A 461 -6.99 -2.38 13.38
C MET A 461 -6.48 -2.51 11.94
N ASP A 462 -5.38 -3.23 11.72
CA ASP A 462 -4.87 -3.50 10.36
C ASP A 462 -5.91 -4.27 9.52
N ALA A 463 -6.50 -5.33 10.07
CA ALA A 463 -7.58 -6.06 9.42
C ALA A 463 -8.84 -5.20 9.22
N LEU A 464 -9.18 -4.36 10.21
CA LEU A 464 -10.33 -3.45 10.12
C LEU A 464 -10.20 -2.50 8.92
N TYR A 465 -9.04 -1.87 8.74
CA TYR A 465 -8.83 -0.96 7.62
C TYR A 465 -8.90 -1.69 6.28
N LYS A 466 -8.25 -2.86 6.17
CA LYS A 466 -8.29 -3.70 4.97
C LYS A 466 -9.72 -4.09 4.58
N LEU A 467 -10.46 -4.66 5.53
CA LEU A 467 -11.82 -5.15 5.29
C LEU A 467 -12.81 -4.01 5.04
N SER A 468 -12.63 -2.86 5.70
CA SER A 468 -13.48 -1.68 5.45
C SER A 468 -13.23 -1.08 4.07
N ILE A 469 -11.97 -0.99 3.63
CA ILE A 469 -11.64 -0.55 2.26
C ILE A 469 -12.19 -1.56 1.24
N ALA A 470 -11.99 -2.86 1.47
CA ALA A 470 -12.52 -3.91 0.59
C ALA A 470 -14.06 -3.84 0.49
N ASN A 471 -14.75 -3.61 1.61
CA ASN A 471 -16.21 -3.45 1.65
C ASN A 471 -16.67 -2.15 0.94
N TYR A 472 -15.90 -1.06 1.06
CA TYR A 472 -16.19 0.20 0.35
C TYR A 472 -16.08 0.09 -1.18
N VAL A 473 -15.22 -0.81 -1.68
CA VAL A 473 -15.07 -1.11 -3.12
C VAL A 473 -15.76 -2.42 -3.54
N ARG A 474 -16.62 -2.99 -2.70
CA ARG A 474 -17.30 -4.29 -2.90
C ARG A 474 -17.94 -4.43 -4.28
N ASP A 475 -18.67 -3.41 -4.71
CA ASP A 475 -19.43 -3.40 -5.96
C ASP A 475 -18.75 -2.57 -7.06
N LYS A 476 -17.44 -2.32 -6.91
CA LYS A 476 -16.65 -1.48 -7.82
C LYS A 476 -15.55 -2.30 -8.47
N VAL A 477 -15.19 -1.90 -9.69
CA VAL A 477 -13.90 -2.27 -10.30
C VAL A 477 -12.90 -1.17 -9.99
N PHE A 478 -11.69 -1.54 -9.60
CA PHE A 478 -10.64 -0.64 -9.17
C PHE A 478 -9.26 -1.08 -9.66
N TRP A 479 -8.28 -0.18 -9.56
CA TRP A 479 -6.92 -0.34 -10.04
C TRP A 479 -5.89 -0.04 -8.95
N PHE A 480 -4.74 -0.70 -9.04
CA PHE A 480 -3.61 -0.48 -8.14
C PHE A 480 -2.47 0.18 -8.91
N PRO A 481 -2.30 1.51 -8.88
CA PRO A 481 -1.07 2.10 -9.40
C PRO A 481 0.15 1.51 -8.68
N HIS A 482 1.24 1.28 -9.41
CA HIS A 482 2.47 0.71 -8.88
C HIS A 482 3.62 1.72 -8.87
N ASN A 483 4.54 1.53 -7.94
CA ASN A 483 5.85 2.17 -7.89
C ASN A 483 6.93 1.12 -7.57
N MET A 484 8.18 1.52 -7.35
CA MET A 484 9.30 0.59 -7.09
C MET A 484 10.14 0.96 -5.87
N ASP A 485 10.88 0.01 -5.28
CA ASP A 485 11.95 0.30 -4.32
C ASP A 485 13.28 0.65 -5.01
N PHE A 486 14.31 0.98 -4.23
CA PHE A 486 15.64 1.33 -4.76
C PHE A 486 16.35 0.21 -5.54
N ARG A 487 15.84 -1.02 -5.49
CA ARG A 487 16.37 -2.20 -6.20
C ARG A 487 15.55 -2.53 -7.45
N GLY A 488 14.48 -1.80 -7.74
CA GLY A 488 13.58 -2.07 -8.85
C GLY A 488 12.43 -3.03 -8.55
N ARG A 489 12.22 -3.45 -7.29
CA ARG A 489 11.06 -4.29 -6.95
C ARG A 489 9.78 -3.45 -6.94
N THR A 490 8.73 -3.96 -7.56
CA THR A 490 7.47 -3.23 -7.73
C THR A 490 6.51 -3.44 -6.58
N TYR A 491 5.73 -2.41 -6.23
CA TYR A 491 4.76 -2.42 -5.14
C TYR A 491 3.54 -1.54 -5.48
N PRO A 492 2.31 -1.99 -5.15
CA PRO A 492 1.12 -1.13 -5.21
C PRO A 492 1.28 0.11 -4.32
N CYS A 493 0.88 1.29 -4.82
CA CYS A 493 0.92 2.54 -4.06
C CYS A 493 -0.07 2.53 -2.87
N PRO A 494 -1.35 2.08 -3.00
CA PRO A 494 -2.25 1.97 -1.86
C PRO A 494 -1.73 0.97 -0.80
N PRO A 495 -1.44 1.41 0.44
CA PRO A 495 -0.67 0.61 1.38
C PRO A 495 -1.51 -0.41 2.16
N TYR A 496 -2.80 -0.12 2.39
CA TYR A 496 -3.63 -0.92 3.30
C TYR A 496 -4.16 -2.19 2.64
N PHE A 497 -4.86 -2.04 1.51
CA PHE A 497 -5.54 -3.12 0.80
C PHE A 497 -4.94 -3.27 -0.60
N ASN A 498 -4.27 -4.40 -0.88
CA ASN A 498 -3.70 -4.74 -2.20
C ASN A 498 -3.28 -6.22 -2.29
N HIS A 499 -3.04 -6.73 -3.51
CA HIS A 499 -2.71 -8.14 -3.77
C HIS A 499 -1.36 -8.63 -3.22
N LEU A 500 -0.46 -7.74 -2.74
CA LEU A 500 0.76 -8.13 -2.02
C LEU A 500 0.50 -8.46 -0.54
N GLY A 501 -0.73 -8.28 -0.07
CA GLY A 501 -1.16 -8.58 1.29
C GLY A 501 -1.09 -10.07 1.67
N ASN A 502 -1.65 -10.39 2.84
CA ASN A 502 -1.76 -11.76 3.36
C ASN A 502 -2.82 -12.58 2.60
N ASP A 503 -2.94 -13.86 2.95
CA ASP A 503 -3.89 -14.82 2.36
C ASP A 503 -5.32 -14.25 2.25
N ILE A 504 -5.85 -13.65 3.33
CA ILE A 504 -7.14 -12.94 3.35
C ILE A 504 -7.26 -11.96 2.20
N THR A 505 -6.25 -11.09 2.04
CA THR A 505 -6.29 -10.00 1.05
C THR A 505 -6.25 -10.56 -0.38
N ARG A 506 -5.47 -11.63 -0.61
CA ARG A 506 -5.36 -12.28 -1.92
C ARG A 506 -6.64 -13.02 -2.29
N ALA A 507 -7.24 -13.72 -1.33
CA ALA A 507 -8.46 -14.50 -1.55
C ALA A 507 -9.68 -13.67 -1.95
N ILE A 508 -9.74 -12.41 -1.48
CA ILE A 508 -10.84 -11.49 -1.79
C ILE A 508 -10.61 -10.68 -3.08
N LEU A 509 -9.48 -10.85 -3.76
CA LEU A 509 -9.16 -10.12 -4.99
C LEU A 509 -9.26 -11.03 -6.21
N LEU A 510 -10.04 -10.61 -7.20
CA LEU A 510 -10.19 -11.27 -8.50
C LEU A 510 -9.85 -10.29 -9.62
N PHE A 511 -9.47 -10.81 -10.80
CA PHE A 511 -9.41 -9.97 -11.99
C PHE A 511 -10.82 -9.48 -12.33
N ALA A 512 -10.95 -8.18 -12.63
CA ALA A 512 -12.24 -7.62 -13.03
C ALA A 512 -12.68 -8.19 -14.37
N GLU A 513 -11.75 -8.25 -15.33
CA GLU A 513 -11.92 -8.90 -16.62
C GLU A 513 -11.69 -10.41 -16.46
N GLY A 514 -12.63 -11.21 -16.96
CA GLY A 514 -12.54 -12.66 -16.93
C GLY A 514 -12.09 -13.21 -18.28
N LYS A 515 -11.54 -14.42 -18.29
CA LYS A 515 -11.16 -15.13 -19.52
C LYS A 515 -11.78 -16.52 -19.56
N PRO A 516 -12.21 -17.00 -20.74
CA PRO A 516 -12.66 -18.38 -20.88
C PRO A 516 -11.52 -19.33 -20.49
N LEU A 517 -11.84 -20.37 -19.71
CA LEU A 517 -10.85 -21.34 -19.24
C LEU A 517 -10.15 -22.07 -20.39
N GLY A 518 -10.84 -22.29 -21.50
CA GLY A 518 -10.36 -23.12 -22.59
C GLY A 518 -10.13 -24.57 -22.16
N PRO A 519 -9.40 -25.36 -22.96
CA PRO A 519 -9.33 -26.81 -22.77
C PRO A 519 -8.59 -27.26 -21.51
N ARG A 520 -7.73 -26.41 -20.93
CA ARG A 520 -6.90 -26.77 -19.76
C ARG A 520 -7.08 -25.83 -18.56
N GLY A 521 -7.95 -24.82 -18.65
CA GLY A 521 -8.09 -23.84 -17.57
C GLY A 521 -8.59 -24.46 -16.27
N LEU A 522 -9.54 -25.40 -16.35
CA LEU A 522 -10.04 -26.12 -15.17
C LEU A 522 -8.93 -26.98 -14.51
N ASP A 523 -8.08 -27.61 -15.31
CA ASP A 523 -6.95 -28.39 -14.78
C ASP A 523 -5.95 -27.47 -14.07
N TRP A 524 -5.67 -26.30 -14.62
CA TRP A 524 -4.82 -25.31 -13.96
C TRP A 524 -5.42 -24.76 -12.67
N LEU A 525 -6.74 -24.57 -12.58
CA LEU A 525 -7.41 -24.22 -11.33
C LEU A 525 -7.23 -25.33 -10.29
N LYS A 526 -7.43 -26.60 -10.67
CA LYS A 526 -7.25 -27.76 -9.78
C LYS A 526 -5.81 -27.88 -9.28
N ILE A 527 -4.83 -27.78 -10.18
CA ILE A 527 -3.40 -27.77 -9.84
C ILE A 527 -3.09 -26.60 -8.89
N HIS A 528 -3.63 -25.42 -9.17
CA HIS A 528 -3.46 -24.25 -8.34
C HIS A 528 -4.03 -24.45 -6.94
N LEU A 529 -5.23 -25.02 -6.81
CA LEU A 529 -5.81 -25.39 -5.52
C LEU A 529 -4.86 -26.30 -4.72
N ILE A 530 -4.34 -27.36 -5.33
CA ILE A 530 -3.40 -28.25 -4.63
C ILE A 530 -2.12 -27.52 -4.21
N ASN A 531 -1.63 -26.58 -5.01
CA ASN A 531 -0.49 -25.75 -4.62
C ASN A 531 -0.80 -24.92 -3.36
N LEU A 532 -1.99 -24.34 -3.27
CA LEU A 532 -2.46 -23.57 -2.10
C LEU A 532 -2.63 -24.46 -0.85
N THR A 533 -2.99 -25.74 -1.02
CA THR A 533 -3.12 -26.65 0.13
C THR A 533 -1.80 -26.89 0.85
N GLY A 534 -0.70 -26.73 0.13
CA GLY A 534 0.63 -27.11 0.58
C GLY A 534 0.93 -28.61 0.52
N LEU A 535 -0.05 -29.43 0.10
CA LEU A 535 0.09 -30.86 -0.13
C LEU A 535 0.80 -31.11 -1.48
N LYS A 536 1.30 -32.33 -1.67
CA LYS A 536 1.88 -32.80 -2.95
C LYS A 536 2.99 -31.89 -3.53
N LYS A 537 3.68 -31.08 -2.70
CA LYS A 537 4.77 -30.17 -3.12
C LYS A 537 5.92 -30.85 -3.87
N LYS A 538 6.17 -32.13 -3.57
CA LYS A 538 7.24 -32.95 -4.17
C LYS A 538 6.76 -33.72 -5.42
N ASN A 539 5.47 -33.69 -5.71
CA ASN A 539 4.88 -34.40 -6.82
C ASN A 539 4.83 -33.53 -8.08
N SER A 540 4.76 -34.20 -9.22
CA SER A 540 4.56 -33.62 -10.55
C SER A 540 3.21 -32.91 -10.66
N LEU A 541 3.04 -32.09 -11.70
CA LEU A 541 1.77 -31.40 -11.97
C LEU A 541 0.62 -32.40 -12.25
N GLN A 542 0.92 -33.53 -12.90
CA GLN A 542 -0.04 -34.56 -13.22
C GLN A 542 -0.60 -35.23 -11.95
N GLU A 543 0.29 -35.64 -11.02
CA GLU A 543 -0.11 -36.22 -9.74
C GLU A 543 -0.91 -35.22 -8.87
N ARG A 544 -0.62 -33.91 -8.99
CA ARG A 544 -1.43 -32.88 -8.31
C ARG A 544 -2.84 -32.80 -8.90
N LEU A 545 -2.97 -32.86 -10.21
CA LEU A 545 -4.26 -32.87 -10.89
C LEU A 545 -5.07 -34.11 -10.53
N GLU A 546 -4.45 -35.29 -10.55
CA GLU A 546 -5.07 -36.56 -10.13
C GLU A 546 -5.57 -36.48 -8.69
N TYR A 547 -4.74 -36.00 -7.77
CA TYR A 547 -5.13 -35.81 -6.38
C TYR A 547 -6.31 -34.83 -6.24
N ALA A 548 -6.31 -33.72 -7.00
CA ALA A 548 -7.45 -32.80 -7.00
C ALA A 548 -8.74 -33.48 -7.45
N ASN A 549 -8.67 -34.37 -8.45
CA ASN A 549 -9.82 -35.14 -8.91
C ASN A 549 -10.30 -36.15 -7.85
N GLU A 550 -9.39 -36.78 -7.10
CA GLU A 550 -9.72 -37.69 -5.99
C GLU A 550 -10.50 -37.01 -4.86
N ILE A 551 -10.15 -35.75 -4.54
CA ILE A 551 -10.77 -35.01 -3.43
C ILE A 551 -11.89 -34.06 -3.86
N MET A 552 -12.45 -34.22 -5.07
CA MET A 552 -13.48 -33.30 -5.59
C MET A 552 -14.68 -33.13 -4.66
N GLU A 553 -15.07 -34.16 -3.90
CA GLU A 553 -16.15 -34.03 -2.92
C GLU A 553 -15.81 -33.06 -1.77
N GLU A 554 -14.56 -33.03 -1.31
CA GLU A 554 -14.08 -32.07 -0.29
C GLU A 554 -14.05 -30.65 -0.85
N ILE A 555 -13.68 -30.51 -2.12
CA ILE A 555 -13.64 -29.23 -2.84
C ILE A 555 -15.05 -28.66 -2.95
N LEU A 556 -16.01 -29.47 -3.40
CA LEU A 556 -17.40 -29.06 -3.55
C LEU A 556 -18.07 -28.78 -2.19
N ASP A 557 -17.85 -29.62 -1.18
CA ASP A 557 -18.35 -29.38 0.19
C ASP A 557 -17.80 -28.07 0.78
N SER A 558 -16.50 -27.81 0.58
CA SER A 558 -15.88 -26.56 1.05
C SER A 558 -16.46 -25.33 0.35
N ALA A 559 -16.83 -25.45 -0.94
CA ALA A 559 -17.44 -24.37 -1.70
C ALA A 559 -18.90 -24.11 -1.27
N ASP A 560 -19.68 -25.16 -1.06
CA ASP A 560 -21.13 -25.08 -0.78
C ASP A 560 -21.42 -24.77 0.70
N TYR A 561 -20.64 -25.36 1.61
CA TYR A 561 -20.84 -25.26 3.05
C TYR A 561 -19.56 -24.85 3.79
N PRO A 562 -18.98 -23.65 3.50
CA PRO A 562 -17.66 -23.26 4.02
C PRO A 562 -17.53 -23.31 5.55
N LEU A 563 -18.61 -22.96 6.26
CA LEU A 563 -18.64 -22.88 7.73
C LEU A 563 -19.40 -24.04 8.38
N THR A 564 -20.23 -24.79 7.64
CA THR A 564 -21.13 -25.82 8.21
C THR A 564 -20.83 -27.23 7.74
N GLY A 565 -20.05 -27.40 6.66
CA GLY A 565 -19.65 -28.70 6.12
C GLY A 565 -18.44 -29.30 6.85
N ARG A 566 -17.62 -30.04 6.11
CA ARG A 566 -16.42 -30.73 6.62
C ARG A 566 -15.24 -29.80 6.86
N ARG A 567 -15.29 -28.57 6.32
CA ARG A 567 -14.31 -27.49 6.54
C ARG A 567 -12.87 -27.89 6.17
N TRP A 568 -12.71 -28.74 5.15
CA TRP A 568 -11.41 -29.23 4.69
C TRP A 568 -10.44 -28.07 4.39
N TRP A 569 -10.93 -27.02 3.72
CA TRP A 569 -10.15 -25.84 3.36
C TRP A 569 -9.45 -25.14 4.54
N MET A 570 -10.00 -25.22 5.76
CA MET A 570 -9.44 -24.52 6.94
C MET A 570 -8.09 -25.10 7.41
N ASN A 571 -7.75 -26.32 6.99
CA ASN A 571 -6.55 -27.04 7.41
C ASN A 571 -5.44 -27.02 6.34
N THR A 572 -5.44 -26.01 5.48
CA THR A 572 -4.48 -25.84 4.39
C THR A 572 -3.44 -24.76 4.67
N ASP A 573 -2.36 -24.71 3.90
CA ASP A 573 -1.32 -23.67 4.06
C ASP A 573 -1.85 -22.25 3.77
N GLU A 574 -2.72 -22.08 2.77
CA GLU A 574 -3.32 -20.81 2.36
C GLU A 574 -4.87 -20.93 2.33
N PRO A 575 -5.53 -20.95 3.51
CA PRO A 575 -6.93 -21.37 3.65
C PRO A 575 -7.93 -20.52 2.87
N TRP A 576 -7.80 -19.19 2.89
CA TRP A 576 -8.76 -18.33 2.21
C TRP A 576 -8.64 -18.41 0.70
N GLN A 577 -7.42 -18.43 0.17
CA GLN A 577 -7.22 -18.65 -1.26
C GLN A 577 -7.71 -20.05 -1.68
N ALA A 578 -7.50 -21.08 -0.84
CA ALA A 578 -8.00 -22.43 -1.12
C ALA A 578 -9.54 -22.45 -1.18
N LEU A 579 -10.22 -21.82 -0.22
CA LEU A 579 -11.68 -21.68 -0.24
C LEU A 579 -12.17 -20.94 -1.50
N ALA A 580 -11.54 -19.82 -1.82
CA ALA A 580 -11.87 -19.03 -3.01
C ALA A 580 -11.69 -19.84 -4.30
N CYS A 581 -10.63 -20.65 -4.38
CA CYS A 581 -10.36 -21.53 -5.52
C CYS A 581 -11.35 -22.72 -5.57
N CYS A 582 -11.74 -23.30 -4.44
CA CYS A 582 -12.82 -24.30 -4.37
C CYS A 582 -14.12 -23.76 -4.95
N MET A 583 -14.50 -22.52 -4.58
CA MET A 583 -15.70 -21.86 -5.11
C MET A 583 -15.61 -21.66 -6.64
N GLU A 584 -14.44 -21.29 -7.16
CA GLU A 584 -14.24 -21.13 -8.61
C GLU A 584 -14.31 -22.48 -9.35
N ILE A 585 -13.67 -23.53 -8.82
CA ILE A 585 -13.72 -24.89 -9.39
C ILE A 585 -15.15 -25.43 -9.36
N ALA A 586 -15.90 -25.19 -8.29
CA ALA A 586 -17.30 -25.61 -8.19
C ALA A 586 -18.17 -24.94 -9.26
N LYS A 587 -18.02 -23.63 -9.47
CA LYS A 587 -18.73 -22.90 -10.54
C LYS A 587 -18.36 -23.40 -11.93
N ALA A 588 -17.06 -23.54 -12.20
CA ALA A 588 -16.56 -24.01 -13.49
C ALA A 588 -17.01 -25.45 -13.79
N SER A 589 -16.94 -26.35 -12.82
CA SER A 589 -17.32 -27.77 -12.98
C SER A 589 -18.83 -27.97 -13.13
N ARG A 590 -19.65 -27.04 -12.63
CA ARG A 590 -21.12 -27.05 -12.76
C ARG A 590 -21.61 -26.27 -13.99
N SER A 591 -20.72 -25.61 -14.72
CA SER A 591 -21.03 -24.94 -15.99
C SER A 591 -21.43 -25.98 -17.06
N PRO A 592 -22.39 -25.68 -17.95
CA PRO A 592 -22.73 -26.55 -19.08
C PRO A 592 -21.52 -26.91 -19.95
N ASP A 593 -20.61 -25.95 -20.14
CA ASP A 593 -19.31 -26.14 -20.78
C ASP A 593 -18.23 -25.49 -19.88
N PRO A 594 -17.41 -26.31 -19.18
CA PRO A 594 -16.30 -25.79 -18.37
C PRO A 594 -15.23 -25.05 -19.18
N ALA A 595 -15.03 -25.36 -20.47
CA ALA A 595 -14.04 -24.67 -21.29
C ALA A 595 -14.48 -23.25 -21.67
N ALA A 596 -15.78 -23.03 -21.85
CA ALA A 596 -16.36 -21.72 -22.11
C ALA A 596 -16.61 -20.88 -20.83
N TYR A 597 -16.48 -21.47 -19.64
CA TYR A 597 -16.64 -20.75 -18.37
C TYR A 597 -15.64 -19.59 -18.27
N VAL A 598 -16.15 -18.38 -18.06
CA VAL A 598 -15.35 -17.16 -17.91
C VAL A 598 -14.87 -17.05 -16.47
N SER A 599 -13.59 -17.38 -16.26
CA SER A 599 -12.95 -17.33 -14.95
C SER A 599 -12.30 -15.98 -14.70
N HIS A 600 -12.44 -15.50 -13.47
CA HIS A 600 -11.81 -14.28 -12.97
C HIS A 600 -10.67 -14.56 -11.97
N PHE A 601 -10.44 -15.84 -11.66
CA PHE A 601 -9.58 -16.26 -10.58
C PHE A 601 -8.10 -16.21 -10.98
N PRO A 602 -7.24 -15.48 -10.26
CA PRO A 602 -5.81 -15.47 -10.54
C PRO A 602 -5.14 -16.82 -10.26
N VAL A 603 -4.38 -17.35 -11.22
CA VAL A 603 -3.58 -18.57 -11.04
C VAL A 603 -2.11 -18.21 -10.88
N HIS A 604 -1.54 -18.56 -9.73
CA HIS A 604 -0.14 -18.23 -9.40
C HIS A 604 0.84 -19.28 -9.93
N GLN A 605 1.98 -18.82 -10.43
CA GLN A 605 3.20 -19.60 -10.69
C GLN A 605 4.36 -18.88 -10.01
N ASP A 606 5.13 -19.59 -9.19
CA ASP A 606 6.25 -19.01 -8.44
C ASP A 606 7.48 -19.91 -8.57
N GLY A 607 8.66 -19.29 -8.60
CA GLY A 607 9.92 -20.03 -8.58
C GLY A 607 10.27 -20.46 -7.17
N SER A 608 10.80 -21.67 -7.02
CA SER A 608 10.97 -22.30 -5.69
C SER A 608 11.88 -21.50 -4.76
N CYS A 609 12.91 -20.85 -5.33
CA CYS A 609 13.79 -19.91 -4.66
C CYS A 609 14.46 -18.98 -5.69
N ASN A 610 13.77 -17.90 -6.11
CA ASN A 610 14.22 -17.02 -7.20
C ASN A 610 15.65 -16.48 -7.00
N GLY A 611 16.02 -16.11 -5.76
CA GLY A 611 17.38 -15.63 -5.47
C GLY A 611 18.46 -16.67 -5.78
N LEU A 612 18.24 -17.94 -5.40
CA LEU A 612 19.17 -19.03 -5.73
C LEU A 612 19.10 -19.45 -7.20
N GLN A 613 17.95 -19.33 -7.85
CA GLN A 613 17.84 -19.48 -9.31
C GLN A 613 18.75 -18.48 -10.03
N HIS A 614 18.69 -17.21 -9.66
CA HIS A 614 19.58 -16.21 -10.24
C HIS A 614 21.06 -16.49 -9.95
N TYR A 615 21.43 -16.90 -8.72
CA TYR A 615 22.81 -17.28 -8.42
C TYR A 615 23.30 -18.49 -9.24
N ALA A 616 22.48 -19.54 -9.36
CA ALA A 616 22.82 -20.71 -10.15
C ALA A 616 22.96 -20.36 -11.64
N ALA A 617 22.09 -19.49 -12.17
CA ALA A 617 22.19 -19.00 -13.54
C ALA A 617 23.44 -18.14 -13.79
N LEU A 618 23.77 -17.22 -12.86
CA LEU A 618 24.97 -16.37 -12.93
C LEU A 618 26.25 -17.19 -12.85
N GLY A 619 26.32 -18.12 -11.89
CA GLY A 619 27.48 -18.98 -11.67
C GLY A 619 27.56 -20.19 -12.60
N ARG A 620 26.51 -20.44 -13.40
CA ARG A 620 26.35 -21.67 -14.20
C ARG A 620 26.54 -22.95 -13.37
N ASP A 621 26.12 -22.90 -12.10
CA ASP A 621 26.24 -24.02 -11.16
C ASP A 621 25.18 -25.08 -11.47
N LEU A 622 25.61 -26.23 -11.99
CA LEU A 622 24.73 -27.33 -12.35
C LEU A 622 23.99 -27.91 -11.14
N ILE A 623 24.66 -28.08 -10.00
CA ILE A 623 24.07 -28.69 -8.80
C ILE A 623 23.03 -27.74 -8.23
N GLY A 624 23.39 -26.45 -8.13
CA GLY A 624 22.46 -25.38 -7.78
C GLY A 624 21.26 -25.34 -8.71
N ALA A 625 21.50 -25.34 -10.03
CA ALA A 625 20.47 -25.26 -11.08
C ALA A 625 19.46 -26.41 -11.02
N ILE A 626 19.91 -27.65 -10.77
CA ILE A 626 19.03 -28.79 -10.52
C ILE A 626 18.20 -28.54 -9.25
N SER A 627 18.85 -28.18 -8.14
CA SER A 627 18.19 -28.00 -6.83
C SER A 627 17.09 -26.93 -6.81
N VAL A 628 17.13 -25.97 -7.75
CA VAL A 628 16.18 -24.86 -7.87
C VAL A 628 15.36 -24.87 -9.16
N ASN A 629 15.27 -26.02 -9.83
CA ASN A 629 14.38 -26.25 -10.98
C ASN A 629 14.71 -25.42 -12.24
N LEU A 630 15.98 -25.04 -12.45
CA LEU A 630 16.42 -24.48 -13.74
C LEU A 630 16.68 -25.57 -14.78
N MET A 631 17.13 -26.76 -14.33
CA MET A 631 17.24 -27.93 -15.20
C MET A 631 15.87 -28.63 -15.30
N PRO A 632 15.46 -29.08 -16.49
CA PRO A 632 14.25 -29.87 -16.64
C PRO A 632 14.30 -31.16 -15.81
N CYS A 633 13.28 -31.39 -15.00
CA CYS A 633 13.11 -32.60 -14.20
C CYS A 633 11.65 -33.09 -14.28
N SER A 634 11.43 -34.38 -14.13
CA SER A 634 10.07 -34.98 -14.11
C SER A 634 9.30 -34.63 -12.83
N VAL A 635 10.02 -34.38 -11.73
CA VAL A 635 9.49 -33.98 -10.44
C VAL A 635 10.19 -32.71 -9.93
N PRO A 636 9.48 -31.84 -9.20
CA PRO A 636 10.06 -30.62 -8.66
C PRO A 636 11.13 -30.93 -7.60
N GLN A 637 12.28 -30.27 -7.74
CA GLN A 637 13.37 -30.28 -6.78
C GLN A 637 13.11 -29.28 -5.65
N ASP A 638 13.57 -29.63 -4.45
CA ASP A 638 13.28 -28.90 -3.22
C ASP A 638 14.58 -28.61 -2.46
N VAL A 639 15.24 -27.50 -2.81
CA VAL A 639 16.48 -27.04 -2.17
C VAL A 639 16.40 -27.02 -0.64
N TYR A 640 15.22 -26.76 -0.08
CA TYR A 640 15.02 -26.72 1.37
C TYR A 640 15.13 -28.11 2.02
N SER A 641 14.64 -29.16 1.35
CA SER A 641 14.81 -30.54 1.81
C SER A 641 16.26 -30.99 1.69
N VAL A 642 16.94 -30.62 0.60
CA VAL A 642 18.37 -30.91 0.40
C VAL A 642 19.22 -30.28 1.51
N VAL A 643 19.00 -29.01 1.82
CA VAL A 643 19.71 -28.32 2.91
C VAL A 643 19.37 -28.95 4.27
N ALA A 644 18.10 -29.28 4.53
CA ALA A 644 17.71 -29.93 5.80
C ALA A 644 18.43 -31.27 5.98
N GLN A 645 18.51 -32.08 4.93
CA GLN A 645 19.22 -33.36 4.95
C GLN A 645 20.73 -33.15 5.21
N GLN A 646 21.34 -32.17 4.55
CA GLN A 646 22.75 -31.86 4.77
C GLN A 646 23.04 -31.42 6.22
N VAL A 647 22.14 -30.61 6.81
CA VAL A 647 22.23 -30.19 8.22
C VAL A 647 22.07 -31.38 9.16
N GLU A 648 21.17 -32.32 8.86
CA GLU A 648 20.98 -33.53 9.66
C GLU A 648 22.22 -34.44 9.63
N GLU A 649 22.92 -34.54 8.49
CA GLU A 649 24.19 -35.25 8.40
C GLU A 649 25.29 -34.62 9.26
N PHE A 650 25.40 -33.28 9.27
CA PHE A 650 26.34 -32.58 10.15
C PHE A 650 25.97 -32.76 11.63
N ARG A 651 24.68 -32.65 11.96
CA ARG A 651 24.18 -32.89 13.32
C ARG A 651 24.53 -34.31 13.80
N LYS A 652 24.40 -35.34 12.96
CA LYS A 652 24.79 -36.72 13.31
C LYS A 652 26.27 -36.82 13.65
N LYS A 653 27.15 -36.28 12.80
CA LYS A 653 28.60 -36.27 13.02
C LYS A 653 28.96 -35.57 14.34
N ASP A 654 28.35 -34.42 14.61
CA ASP A 654 28.59 -33.66 15.85
C ASP A 654 28.06 -34.42 17.08
N ALA A 655 26.92 -35.09 16.97
CA ALA A 655 26.34 -35.89 18.05
C ALA A 655 27.22 -37.10 18.40
N GLU A 656 27.81 -37.76 17.40
CA GLU A 656 28.79 -38.84 17.55
C GLU A 656 30.08 -38.36 18.23
N GLN A 657 30.47 -37.10 18.00
CA GLN A 657 31.59 -36.44 18.68
C GLN A 657 31.25 -35.94 20.09
N GLY A 658 30.05 -36.21 20.60
CA GLY A 658 29.63 -35.84 21.96
C GLY A 658 29.13 -34.40 22.10
N VAL A 659 28.83 -33.70 21.01
CA VAL A 659 28.26 -32.35 21.06
C VAL A 659 26.80 -32.41 21.55
N LYS A 660 26.56 -31.97 22.80
CA LYS A 660 25.25 -32.05 23.47
C LYS A 660 24.10 -31.43 22.68
N ILE A 661 24.30 -30.24 22.08
CA ILE A 661 23.24 -29.57 21.30
C ILE A 661 22.84 -30.41 20.08
N ALA A 662 23.79 -31.09 19.45
CA ALA A 662 23.54 -31.93 18.29
C ALA A 662 22.73 -33.18 18.66
N GLN A 663 22.97 -33.75 19.85
CA GLN A 663 22.17 -34.86 20.39
C GLN A 663 20.73 -34.42 20.66
N VAL A 664 20.54 -33.25 21.29
CA VAL A 664 19.20 -32.68 21.57
C VAL A 664 18.41 -32.40 20.29
N LEU A 665 19.09 -31.95 19.22
CA LEU A 665 18.44 -31.62 17.95
C LEU A 665 18.00 -32.83 17.11
N GLN A 666 18.22 -34.06 17.58
CA GLN A 666 17.82 -35.27 16.86
C GLN A 666 16.30 -35.29 16.61
N GLY A 667 15.89 -35.40 15.35
CA GLY A 667 14.47 -35.40 14.94
C GLY A 667 13.86 -34.02 14.74
N PHE A 668 14.55 -32.93 15.12
CA PHE A 668 14.03 -31.56 15.00
C PHE A 668 14.52 -30.82 13.75
N VAL A 669 15.52 -31.34 13.04
CA VAL A 669 15.99 -30.77 11.77
C VAL A 669 15.00 -31.07 10.66
N SER A 670 14.08 -30.14 10.41
CA SER A 670 13.05 -30.28 9.37
C SER A 670 13.15 -29.19 8.31
N ARG A 671 12.54 -29.48 7.14
CA ARG A 671 12.35 -28.49 6.06
C ARG A 671 11.74 -27.19 6.58
N LYS A 672 10.74 -27.26 7.47
CA LYS A 672 10.03 -26.09 8.03
C LYS A 672 10.98 -25.20 8.85
N VAL A 673 11.91 -25.80 9.60
CA VAL A 673 12.90 -25.08 10.43
C VAL A 673 13.90 -24.32 9.57
N VAL A 674 14.43 -24.92 8.51
CA VAL A 674 15.48 -24.30 7.68
C VAL A 674 14.95 -23.39 6.56
N LYS A 675 13.70 -23.60 6.09
CA LYS A 675 13.14 -22.93 4.90
C LYS A 675 13.33 -21.43 4.91
N GLN A 676 12.94 -20.75 6.00
CA GLN A 676 12.97 -19.29 6.06
C GLN A 676 14.40 -18.76 5.97
N THR A 677 15.36 -19.40 6.65
CA THR A 677 16.75 -18.99 6.62
C THR A 677 17.38 -19.22 5.25
N VAL A 678 17.18 -20.39 4.63
CA VAL A 678 17.66 -20.65 3.26
C VAL A 678 17.09 -19.63 2.27
N MET A 679 15.79 -19.35 2.37
CA MET A 679 15.10 -18.39 1.49
C MET A 679 15.61 -16.95 1.68
N THR A 680 16.05 -16.56 2.88
CA THR A 680 16.36 -15.16 3.20
C THR A 680 17.85 -14.84 3.23
N VAL A 681 18.74 -15.84 3.33
CA VAL A 681 20.20 -15.64 3.26
C VAL A 681 20.61 -14.96 1.95
N VAL A 682 20.00 -15.35 0.82
CA VAL A 682 20.24 -14.70 -0.49
C VAL A 682 19.80 -13.24 -0.56
N TYR A 683 18.98 -12.79 0.39
CA TYR A 683 18.53 -11.41 0.52
C TYR A 683 19.27 -10.64 1.64
N GLY A 684 20.39 -11.17 2.13
CA GLY A 684 21.27 -10.48 3.07
C GLY A 684 21.01 -10.79 4.55
N VAL A 685 20.26 -11.84 4.89
CA VAL A 685 20.09 -12.25 6.28
C VAL A 685 21.43 -12.76 6.85
N THR A 686 21.83 -12.16 7.97
CA THR A 686 23.05 -12.54 8.71
C THR A 686 22.79 -13.72 9.64
N ARG A 687 23.86 -14.31 10.21
CA ARG A 687 23.74 -15.38 11.22
C ARG A 687 22.84 -15.01 12.40
N TYR A 688 22.86 -13.74 12.83
CA TYR A 688 22.00 -13.27 13.93
C TYR A 688 20.51 -13.32 13.53
N GLY A 689 20.17 -12.83 12.33
CA GLY A 689 18.81 -12.89 11.82
C GLY A 689 18.34 -14.33 11.56
N GLY A 690 19.21 -15.17 10.97
CA GLY A 690 18.94 -16.59 10.77
C GLY A 690 18.70 -17.34 12.09
N ARG A 691 19.49 -17.06 13.13
CA ARG A 691 19.28 -17.62 14.48
C ARG A 691 17.89 -17.29 15.01
N LEU A 692 17.44 -16.04 14.90
CA LEU A 692 16.10 -15.63 15.36
C LEU A 692 14.96 -16.32 14.58
N GLN A 693 15.13 -16.52 13.27
CA GLN A 693 14.16 -17.25 12.45
C GLN A 693 14.05 -18.72 12.87
N ILE A 694 15.20 -19.38 13.05
CA ILE A 694 15.26 -20.78 13.51
C ILE A 694 14.68 -20.90 14.93
N GLU A 695 15.07 -20.01 15.85
CA GLU A 695 14.53 -19.95 17.21
C GLU A 695 13.00 -19.84 17.20
N LYS A 696 12.43 -18.98 16.34
CA LYS A 696 10.98 -18.86 16.19
C LYS A 696 10.34 -20.17 15.71
N ARG A 697 10.95 -20.90 14.78
CA ARG A 697 10.42 -22.18 14.29
C ARG A 697 10.54 -23.31 15.31
N LEU A 698 11.59 -23.33 16.13
CA LEU A 698 11.77 -24.33 17.18
C LEU A 698 10.75 -24.16 18.31
N LYS A 699 10.43 -22.91 18.70
CA LYS A 699 9.38 -22.60 19.70
C LYS A 699 7.95 -22.97 19.28
N GLU A 700 7.74 -23.29 18.00
CA GLU A 700 6.45 -23.79 17.50
C GLU A 700 6.32 -25.31 17.62
N ILE A 701 7.37 -26.01 18.08
CA ILE A 701 7.38 -27.46 18.24
C ILE A 701 7.19 -27.78 19.72
N ASP A 702 6.01 -28.29 20.10
CA ASP A 702 5.66 -28.57 21.50
C ASP A 702 6.59 -29.59 22.17
N GLU A 703 7.17 -30.50 21.40
CA GLU A 703 8.09 -31.55 21.87
C GLU A 703 9.55 -31.07 22.01
N PHE A 704 9.88 -29.87 21.54
CA PHE A 704 11.24 -29.36 21.58
C PHE A 704 11.61 -28.86 22.99
N PRO A 705 12.77 -29.27 23.56
CA PRO A 705 13.18 -28.81 24.89
C PRO A 705 13.62 -27.34 24.85
N GLU A 706 12.79 -26.46 25.44
CA GLU A 706 13.01 -25.00 25.51
C GLU A 706 14.21 -24.56 26.36
#